data_AF-A0A8J4GD99-F1
#
_entry.id   AF-A0A8J4GD99-F1
#
_cell.length_a   1.000
_cell.length_b   1.000
_cell.length_c   1.000
_cell.angle_alpha   90.00
_cell.angle_beta   90.00
_cell.angle_gamma   90.00
#
_symmetry.space_group_name_H-M   'P 1'
#
loop_
_entity.id
_entity.type
_entity.pdbx_description
1 polymer ?
#
loop_
_entity_poly.entity_id
_entity_poly.type
_entity_poly.pdbx_seq_one_letter_code
_entity_poly.pdbx_strand_id
1 'polypeptide(L)'
;MENSQRPQSRIATPWISYPLSCGNTNGSSRRHRKPARRKRAASDEIKLFCMGYKQELTRSFTCFNNAGVAFSLLSPLAALTGMYGNWGLPYGGSSVMMWSMPVVTVFSMLVMLSLAELTSAYPTSGTVYYWTWAVAPPRMRTVACWVSGWLMVLGQTSFTAANCRIFTDLLTVFVLMARGVRLSSSAQLGIFLAVLAVSAGAASTPNYVMAYITSLGTFWNLIALAALVVALPAVANSRQPLSYIFTHWQDNEAVTGVKSHFLNVLLGLLISQYLFVGFGACAHIAEETAHADVNAPRGMLASVAATAVGGYLYLLALNLVAVDPQALLAPQNESRGSHAVAQLFWNVHLQTYGNGRGGLALLTIPMAAGLLCVGQCVAVNARMLFAFSRDGAVPLHRYLARVDKRAKTPVVAVWVMALVSAILGVPMYFSGPYVATIETMAVVSTYLSYGVPILFKLISGHGVFLPGPIYTGPRISRLVNAVALAWILVIAVVFSLPTLYPINAKNMNYNAVGTAFVVLSTVAAFYCPVVGGRHWFTGPRPNLGQFGSDTTTTTTMTMTTTTTTMMTTTTTMMTTTTTTTTTAPLVAGPTPQLPTERKLLSRANSSLMASVQAVHHQQSDVQATHSSSAASAAMALISELRVEVAEVQRQGSSILESALLLGNAAPCSQLQQLQQQQQQEQQQQQQQQQQEQQQQQQEQEQQQQQQEQEQEQQEQQEQQEQQQQQEQQQQEVPQMRS
;
A
#
# COMPACT_ATOMS: atom_id res chain seq x y z
N MET A 1 63.10 -11.40 16.45
CA MET A 1 63.61 -10.32 15.58
C MET A 1 63.09 -10.57 14.17
N GLU A 2 62.71 -9.50 13.46
CA GLU A 2 62.21 -9.43 12.05
C GLU A 2 60.89 -10.15 11.73
N ASN A 3 59.76 -9.48 11.47
CA ASN A 3 59.37 -8.48 10.44
C ASN A 3 59.06 -9.10 9.07
N SER A 4 57.77 -9.14 8.68
CA SER A 4 57.34 -8.91 7.29
C SER A 4 55.84 -8.62 7.21
N GLN A 5 55.51 -7.64 6.38
CA GLN A 5 54.27 -6.89 6.24
C GLN A 5 53.19 -7.65 5.43
N ARG A 6 51.90 -7.40 5.72
CA ARG A 6 50.79 -7.59 4.76
C ARG A 6 49.93 -6.31 4.70
N PRO A 7 49.45 -5.90 3.51
CA PRO A 7 48.88 -4.58 3.28
C PRO A 7 47.43 -4.47 3.75
N GLN A 8 47.11 -3.35 4.40
CA GLN A 8 45.75 -2.89 4.65
C GLN A 8 45.18 -2.24 3.38
N SER A 9 44.17 -2.84 2.75
CA SER A 9 43.29 -2.13 1.81
C SER A 9 41.98 -1.76 2.52
N ARG A 10 42.02 -0.61 3.21
CA ARG A 10 40.80 0.09 3.65
C ARG A 10 40.17 0.78 2.44
N ILE A 11 39.06 0.26 1.93
CA ILE A 11 38.12 1.07 1.14
C ILE A 11 37.21 1.76 2.15
N ALA A 12 37.56 3.01 2.48
CA ALA A 12 36.74 3.89 3.28
C ALA A 12 35.66 4.51 2.38
N THR A 13 34.40 4.13 2.58
CA THR A 13 33.25 4.89 2.07
C THR A 13 32.89 5.97 3.09
N PRO A 14 32.91 7.27 2.73
CA PRO A 14 32.54 8.33 3.66
C PRO A 14 31.02 8.53 3.63
N TRP A 15 30.32 8.07 4.66
CA TRP A 15 28.97 8.55 4.95
C TRP A 15 29.07 9.58 6.07
N ILE A 16 28.77 10.83 5.72
CA ILE A 16 28.82 11.99 6.61
C ILE A 16 27.71 11.86 7.66
N SER A 17 28.12 11.77 8.92
CA SER A 17 27.26 11.85 10.11
C SER A 17 26.74 13.29 10.29
N TYR A 18 25.42 13.47 10.38
CA TYR A 18 24.84 14.71 10.91
C TYR A 18 24.15 14.42 12.26
N PRO A 19 24.57 15.07 13.36
CA PRO A 19 23.81 15.07 14.60
C PRO A 19 22.76 16.19 14.55
N LEU A 20 21.48 15.85 14.48
CA LEU A 20 20.40 16.83 14.69
C LEU A 20 20.11 16.94 16.19
N SER A 21 20.89 17.79 16.86
CA SER A 21 20.50 18.41 18.13
C SER A 21 20.13 19.86 17.83
N CYS A 22 18.85 20.20 17.92
CA CYS A 22 18.44 21.60 17.99
C CYS A 22 17.66 21.79 19.29
N GLY A 23 18.26 22.59 20.17
CA GLY A 23 17.77 22.94 21.48
C GLY A 23 16.46 23.72 21.45
N ASN A 24 15.77 23.58 22.57
CA ASN A 24 14.50 24.17 22.92
C ASN A 24 14.69 25.66 23.24
N THR A 25 14.01 26.56 22.53
CA THR A 25 13.76 27.92 23.02
C THR A 25 12.28 28.24 22.91
N ASN A 26 11.67 28.49 24.07
CA ASN A 26 10.30 28.94 24.24
C ASN A 26 10.11 30.34 23.65
N GLY A 27 9.06 30.53 22.87
CA GLY A 27 8.61 31.84 22.39
C GLY A 27 7.18 31.74 21.84
N SER A 28 6.23 32.27 22.60
CA SER A 28 4.80 32.31 22.33
C SER A 28 4.43 33.06 21.04
N SER A 29 3.53 32.51 20.22
CA SER A 29 2.51 33.27 19.46
C SER A 29 1.60 32.33 18.65
N ARG A 30 0.29 32.57 18.72
CA ARG A 30 -0.81 31.79 18.13
C ARG A 30 -0.99 32.09 16.62
N ARG A 31 -1.51 31.08 15.90
CA ARG A 31 -2.13 31.10 14.54
C ARG A 31 -1.19 31.18 13.32
N HIS A 32 -0.76 30.00 12.84
CA HIS A 32 -0.72 29.64 11.41
C HIS A 32 -0.54 28.11 11.29
N ARG A 33 -1.65 27.36 11.10
CA ARG A 33 -1.63 25.88 11.08
C ARG A 33 -1.34 25.28 9.68
N LYS A 34 -1.15 26.10 8.65
CA LYS A 34 -0.95 25.67 7.24
C LYS A 34 0.51 25.48 6.76
N PRO A 35 1.54 26.25 7.17
CA PRO A 35 2.90 26.09 6.62
C PRO A 35 3.63 24.82 7.12
N ALA A 36 3.30 24.32 8.31
CA ALA A 36 3.91 23.11 8.86
C ALA A 36 3.54 21.84 8.08
N ARG A 37 2.31 21.77 7.54
CA ARG A 37 1.84 20.59 6.79
C ARG A 37 2.54 20.45 5.43
N ARG A 38 2.83 21.58 4.75
CA ARG A 38 3.50 21.61 3.45
C ARG A 38 5.00 21.27 3.57
N LYS A 39 5.71 21.82 4.57
CA LYS A 39 7.11 21.45 4.87
C LYS A 39 7.28 19.96 5.21
N ARG A 40 6.29 19.34 5.86
CA ARG A 40 6.37 17.93 6.28
C ARG A 40 5.96 16.96 5.17
N ALA A 41 4.99 17.30 4.33
CA ALA A 41 4.68 16.51 3.14
C ALA A 41 5.90 16.41 2.20
N ALA A 42 6.65 17.52 2.05
CA ALA A 42 7.93 17.53 1.36
C ALA A 42 8.97 16.62 2.06
N SER A 43 9.04 16.61 3.40
CA SER A 43 9.97 15.72 4.13
C SER A 43 9.70 14.24 3.90
N ASP A 44 8.44 13.82 3.84
CA ASP A 44 8.07 12.41 3.61
C ASP A 44 8.28 12.00 2.16
N GLU A 45 8.10 12.92 1.21
CA GLU A 45 8.45 12.70 -0.21
C GLU A 45 9.97 12.60 -0.38
N ILE A 46 10.74 13.45 0.31
CA ILE A 46 12.21 13.39 0.38
C ILE A 46 12.68 12.05 0.95
N LYS A 47 12.04 11.51 2.00
CA LYS A 47 12.41 10.18 2.54
C LYS A 47 12.16 9.06 1.53
N LEU A 48 11.03 9.09 0.83
CA LEU A 48 10.71 8.11 -0.22
C LEU A 48 11.72 8.20 -1.38
N PHE A 49 12.06 9.44 -1.75
CA PHE A 49 13.08 9.77 -2.74
C PHE A 49 14.47 9.26 -2.31
N CYS A 50 14.88 9.44 -1.05
CA CYS A 50 16.13 8.90 -0.51
C CYS A 50 16.17 7.36 -0.53
N MET A 51 15.00 6.71 -0.48
CA MET A 51 14.88 5.25 -0.66
C MET A 51 14.84 4.83 -2.13
N GLY A 52 14.89 5.78 -3.07
CA GLY A 52 14.93 5.55 -4.51
C GLY A 52 13.57 5.55 -5.20
N TYR A 53 12.45 5.78 -4.50
CA TYR A 53 11.12 5.70 -5.10
C TYR A 53 10.54 7.07 -5.41
N LYS A 54 9.95 7.17 -6.61
CA LYS A 54 9.06 8.27 -6.98
C LYS A 54 7.70 8.03 -6.32
N GLN A 55 7.11 9.07 -5.74
CA GLN A 55 5.78 8.97 -5.16
C GLN A 55 4.72 8.90 -6.29
N GLU A 56 4.10 7.74 -6.46
CA GLU A 56 3.03 7.52 -7.46
C GLU A 56 1.63 7.57 -6.85
N LEU A 57 1.51 7.28 -5.54
CA LEU A 57 0.24 7.22 -4.82
C LEU A 57 -0.05 8.53 -4.05
N THR A 58 -1.32 8.92 -4.02
CA THR A 58 -1.77 10.14 -3.33
C THR A 58 -1.91 9.87 -1.82
N ARG A 59 -1.26 10.71 -1.00
CA ARG A 59 -1.36 10.62 0.46
C ARG A 59 -2.68 11.17 0.99
N SER A 60 -3.63 10.27 1.20
CA SER A 60 -4.99 10.61 1.67
C SER A 60 -5.31 10.04 3.06
N PHE A 61 -4.55 9.04 3.54
CA PHE A 61 -4.85 8.37 4.81
C PHE A 61 -4.25 9.10 6.02
N THR A 62 -5.10 9.36 7.02
CA THR A 62 -4.71 9.83 8.34
C THR A 62 -4.30 8.64 9.23
N CYS A 63 -3.72 8.90 10.42
CA CYS A 63 -3.41 7.84 11.38
C CYS A 63 -4.65 7.02 11.79
N PHE A 64 -5.81 7.69 11.95
CA PHE A 64 -7.07 7.03 12.29
C PHE A 64 -7.57 6.16 11.13
N ASN A 65 -7.55 6.69 9.91
CA ASN A 65 -7.97 5.92 8.74
C ASN A 65 -7.06 4.70 8.54
N ASN A 66 -5.75 4.86 8.75
CA ASN A 66 -4.79 3.77 8.64
C ASN A 66 -5.02 2.68 9.70
N ALA A 67 -5.17 3.08 10.96
CA ALA A 67 -5.54 2.16 12.05
C ALA A 67 -6.88 1.45 11.78
N GLY A 68 -7.84 2.18 11.20
CA GLY A 68 -9.14 1.65 10.80
C GLY A 68 -9.06 0.59 9.73
N VAL A 69 -8.22 0.78 8.71
CA VAL A 69 -7.95 -0.23 7.68
C VAL A 69 -7.45 -1.52 8.34
N ALA A 70 -6.41 -1.44 9.17
CA ALA A 70 -5.88 -2.62 9.85
C ALA A 70 -6.91 -3.27 10.79
N PHE A 71 -7.67 -2.48 11.56
CA PHE A 71 -8.75 -3.01 12.41
C PHE A 71 -9.83 -3.74 11.59
N SER A 72 -10.14 -3.22 10.40
CA SER A 72 -11.11 -3.85 9.48
C SER A 72 -10.59 -5.15 8.88
N LEU A 73 -9.29 -5.28 8.61
CA LEU A 73 -8.70 -6.56 8.16
C LEU A 73 -8.56 -7.57 9.30
N LEU A 74 -8.32 -7.10 10.52
CA LEU A 74 -8.30 -7.96 11.70
C LEU A 74 -9.70 -8.49 12.04
N SER A 75 -10.75 -7.67 11.83
CA SER A 75 -12.18 -7.97 12.01
C SER A 75 -12.47 -9.03 13.10
N PRO A 76 -12.49 -8.64 14.39
CA PRO A 76 -12.82 -9.57 15.48
C PRO A 76 -14.13 -10.30 15.28
N LEU A 77 -15.13 -9.60 14.71
CA LEU A 77 -16.43 -10.18 14.39
C LEU A 77 -16.31 -11.36 13.42
N ALA A 78 -15.72 -11.16 12.25
CA ALA A 78 -15.66 -12.21 11.23
C ALA A 78 -14.74 -13.36 11.68
N ALA A 79 -13.55 -13.03 12.16
CA ALA A 79 -12.54 -14.02 12.55
C ALA A 79 -13.03 -14.91 13.70
N LEU A 80 -13.49 -14.32 14.81
CA LEU A 80 -13.90 -15.10 15.97
C LEU A 80 -15.20 -15.86 15.69
N THR A 81 -16.14 -15.27 14.94
CA THR A 81 -17.39 -15.95 14.57
C THR A 81 -17.11 -17.21 13.75
N GLY A 82 -16.26 -17.12 12.72
CA GLY A 82 -15.94 -18.25 11.85
C GLY A 82 -15.09 -19.33 12.52
N MET A 83 -14.16 -18.92 13.39
CA MET A 83 -13.19 -19.84 14.02
C MET A 83 -13.72 -20.51 15.29
N TYR A 84 -14.76 -19.96 15.94
CA TYR A 84 -15.27 -20.44 17.23
C TYR A 84 -15.60 -21.95 17.23
N GLY A 85 -16.30 -22.42 16.20
CA GLY A 85 -16.75 -23.82 16.11
C GLY A 85 -15.67 -24.80 15.65
N ASN A 86 -14.73 -24.36 14.80
CA ASN A 86 -13.71 -25.24 14.22
C ASN A 86 -12.44 -25.34 15.08
N TRP A 87 -12.11 -24.29 15.83
CA TRP A 87 -10.85 -24.18 16.58
C TRP A 87 -11.02 -23.83 18.06
N GLY A 88 -12.11 -23.17 18.43
CA GLY A 88 -12.35 -22.80 19.83
C GLY A 88 -12.93 -23.96 20.63
N LEU A 89 -14.17 -24.33 20.31
CA LEU A 89 -14.90 -25.38 21.04
C LEU A 89 -14.21 -26.76 21.02
N PRO A 90 -13.67 -27.25 19.89
CA PRO A 90 -13.08 -28.59 19.85
C PRO A 90 -11.79 -28.73 20.65
N TYR A 91 -11.05 -27.63 20.87
CA TYR A 91 -9.72 -27.65 21.48
C TYR A 91 -9.72 -26.88 22.81
N GLY A 92 -10.22 -27.54 23.85
CA GLY A 92 -10.21 -27.03 25.23
C GLY A 92 -11.37 -26.10 25.62
N GLY A 93 -12.27 -25.78 24.69
CA GLY A 93 -13.53 -25.09 24.98
C GLY A 93 -13.35 -23.66 25.48
N SER A 94 -14.31 -23.21 26.30
CA SER A 94 -14.39 -21.83 26.79
C SER A 94 -13.14 -21.35 27.54
N SER A 95 -12.56 -22.20 28.40
CA SER A 95 -11.40 -21.84 29.22
C SER A 95 -10.15 -21.57 28.39
N VAL A 96 -9.82 -22.46 27.46
CA VAL A 96 -8.65 -22.29 26.58
C VAL A 96 -8.81 -21.05 25.72
N MET A 97 -9.99 -20.80 25.16
CA MET A 97 -10.25 -19.60 24.35
C MET A 97 -10.07 -18.29 25.14
N MET A 98 -10.43 -18.30 26.43
CA MET A 98 -10.32 -17.13 27.28
C MET A 98 -8.88 -16.84 27.69
N TRP A 99 -8.10 -17.88 28.01
CA TRP A 99 -6.68 -17.75 28.38
C TRP A 99 -5.76 -17.60 27.17
N SER A 100 -6.12 -18.14 26.01
CA SER A 100 -5.33 -18.03 24.78
C SER A 100 -5.25 -16.57 24.31
N MET A 101 -6.34 -15.82 24.40
CA MET A 101 -6.39 -14.43 23.96
C MET A 101 -5.35 -13.51 24.61
N PRO A 102 -5.27 -13.36 25.94
CA PRO A 102 -4.29 -12.49 26.57
C PRO A 102 -2.86 -12.95 26.31
N VAL A 103 -2.59 -14.27 26.35
CA VAL A 103 -1.27 -14.83 26.08
C VAL A 103 -0.83 -14.48 24.66
N VAL A 104 -1.66 -14.80 23.67
CA VAL A 104 -1.37 -14.53 22.26
C VAL A 104 -1.29 -13.04 21.96
N THR A 105 -2.10 -12.21 22.63
CA THR A 105 -2.06 -10.75 22.51
C THR A 105 -0.70 -10.20 22.94
N VAL A 106 -0.19 -10.63 24.10
CA VAL A 106 1.11 -10.15 24.61
C VAL A 106 2.23 -10.47 23.62
N PHE A 107 2.30 -11.71 23.13
CA PHE A 107 3.33 -12.08 22.16
C PHE A 107 3.15 -11.42 20.79
N SER A 108 1.91 -11.30 20.31
CA SER A 108 1.60 -10.60 19.05
C SER A 108 1.94 -9.11 19.13
N MET A 109 1.75 -8.48 20.30
CA MET A 109 2.18 -7.10 20.54
C MET A 109 3.69 -6.93 20.45
N LEU A 110 4.48 -7.92 20.92
CA LEU A 110 5.94 -7.89 20.79
C LEU A 110 6.37 -8.01 19.33
N VAL A 111 5.77 -8.93 18.57
CA VAL A 111 5.99 -9.03 17.11
C VAL A 111 5.65 -7.70 16.44
N MET A 112 4.54 -7.09 16.83
CA MET A 112 4.10 -5.82 16.29
C MET A 112 5.00 -4.65 16.62
N LEU A 113 5.55 -4.61 17.83
CA LEU A 113 6.52 -3.60 18.22
C LEU A 113 7.80 -3.71 17.38
N SER A 114 8.28 -4.93 17.11
CA SER A 114 9.40 -5.17 16.19
C SER A 114 9.14 -4.67 14.77
N LEU A 115 7.94 -4.94 14.23
CA LEU A 115 7.53 -4.50 12.89
C LEU A 115 7.27 -3.00 12.82
N ALA A 116 6.77 -2.39 13.90
CA ALA A 116 6.55 -0.95 14.00
C ALA A 116 7.89 -0.19 13.92
N GLU A 117 8.94 -0.69 14.56
CA GLU A 117 10.28 -0.10 14.43
C GLU A 117 10.82 -0.18 12.99
N LEU A 118 10.62 -1.31 12.31
CA LEU A 118 11.00 -1.49 10.91
C LEU A 118 10.21 -0.57 9.97
N THR A 119 8.90 -0.47 10.18
CA THR A 119 8.00 0.40 9.41
C THR A 119 8.34 1.88 9.64
N SER A 120 8.73 2.24 10.86
CA SER A 120 9.13 3.62 11.20
C SER A 120 10.43 4.02 10.52
N ALA A 121 11.39 3.09 10.43
CA ALA A 121 12.65 3.31 9.72
C ALA A 121 12.47 3.33 8.19
N TYR A 122 11.64 2.43 7.67
CA TYR A 122 11.47 2.19 6.23
C TYR A 122 9.98 2.15 5.84
N PRO A 123 9.29 3.30 5.80
CA PRO A 123 7.88 3.39 5.47
C PRO A 123 7.66 3.26 3.95
N THR A 124 7.69 2.04 3.44
CA THR A 124 7.45 1.71 2.03
C THR A 124 6.32 0.69 1.90
N SER A 125 5.57 0.74 0.80
CA SER A 125 4.51 -0.25 0.53
C SER A 125 5.06 -1.66 0.26
N GLY A 126 6.37 -1.77 0.05
CA GLY A 126 7.09 -3.02 -0.08
C GLY A 126 7.39 -3.76 1.23
N THR A 127 7.06 -3.16 2.37
CA THR A 127 7.07 -3.79 3.70
C THR A 127 8.19 -4.81 3.91
N VAL A 128 7.86 -6.09 4.03
CA VAL A 128 8.73 -7.17 4.48
C VAL A 128 9.88 -7.44 3.53
N TYR A 129 9.67 -7.39 2.22
CA TYR A 129 10.77 -7.64 1.28
C TYR A 129 11.79 -6.51 1.35
N TYR A 130 11.32 -5.25 1.41
CA TYR A 130 12.19 -4.08 1.51
C TYR A 130 12.93 -4.06 2.86
N TRP A 131 12.23 -4.32 3.96
CA TRP A 131 12.85 -4.44 5.29
C TRP A 131 13.92 -5.51 5.32
N THR A 132 13.64 -6.68 4.74
CA THR A 132 14.60 -7.78 4.65
C THR A 132 15.84 -7.35 3.89
N TRP A 133 15.68 -6.70 2.73
CA TRP A 133 16.82 -6.23 1.94
C TRP A 133 17.66 -5.18 2.68
N ALA A 134 17.00 -4.26 3.41
CA ALA A 134 17.66 -3.18 4.15
C ALA A 134 18.47 -3.68 5.36
N VAL A 135 17.98 -4.70 6.08
CA VAL A 135 18.66 -5.22 7.28
C VAL A 135 19.57 -6.42 7.03
N ALA A 136 19.41 -7.13 5.90
CA ALA A 136 20.17 -8.33 5.62
C ALA A 136 21.61 -8.05 5.15
N PRO A 137 22.56 -8.94 5.47
CA PRO A 137 23.94 -8.81 5.05
C PRO A 137 24.07 -8.86 3.50
N PRO A 138 25.09 -8.19 2.92
CA PRO A 138 25.26 -8.07 1.46
C PRO A 138 25.15 -9.37 0.67
N ARG A 139 25.64 -10.48 1.22
CA ARG A 139 25.67 -11.78 0.55
C ARG A 139 24.30 -12.45 0.43
N MET A 140 23.40 -12.20 1.38
CA MET A 140 22.11 -12.91 1.48
C MET A 140 20.89 -12.03 1.23
N ARG A 141 21.06 -10.70 1.18
CA ARG A 141 19.94 -9.73 1.09
C ARG A 141 18.97 -10.02 -0.05
N THR A 142 19.47 -10.42 -1.22
CA THR A 142 18.65 -10.63 -2.42
C THR A 142 17.81 -11.90 -2.31
N VAL A 143 18.42 -13.00 -1.84
CA VAL A 143 17.73 -14.28 -1.64
C VAL A 143 16.71 -14.17 -0.50
N ALA A 144 17.13 -13.57 0.63
CA ALA A 144 16.27 -13.41 1.80
C ALA A 144 15.04 -12.55 1.49
N CYS A 145 15.24 -11.43 0.77
CA CYS A 145 14.19 -10.54 0.30
C CYS A 145 13.20 -11.27 -0.64
N TRP A 146 13.72 -12.09 -1.56
CA TRP A 146 12.91 -12.89 -2.46
C TRP A 146 12.04 -13.91 -1.71
N VAL A 147 12.64 -14.70 -0.83
CA VAL A 147 11.93 -15.74 -0.05
C VAL A 147 10.91 -15.11 0.89
N SER A 148 11.28 -14.06 1.64
CA SER A 148 10.33 -13.40 2.55
C SER A 148 9.16 -12.82 1.78
N GLY A 149 9.41 -12.27 0.60
CA GLY A 149 8.37 -11.72 -0.24
C GLY A 149 7.35 -12.77 -0.70
N TRP A 150 7.79 -13.88 -1.28
CA TRP A 150 6.89 -14.93 -1.75
C TRP A 150 6.16 -15.66 -0.62
N LEU A 151 6.79 -15.79 0.56
CA LEU A 151 6.10 -16.25 1.77
C LEU A 151 4.94 -15.32 2.17
N MET A 152 5.13 -14.00 2.02
CA MET A 152 4.05 -13.04 2.27
C MET A 152 2.91 -13.21 1.26
N VAL A 153 3.24 -13.39 -0.03
CA VAL A 153 2.24 -13.65 -1.09
C VAL A 153 1.41 -14.90 -0.75
N LEU A 154 2.05 -15.99 -0.35
CA LEU A 154 1.36 -17.22 0.07
C LEU A 154 0.45 -16.98 1.29
N GLY A 155 0.98 -16.33 2.33
CA GLY A 155 0.24 -16.08 3.56
C GLY A 155 -0.98 -15.19 3.33
N GLN A 156 -0.83 -14.10 2.60
CA GLN A 156 -1.91 -13.15 2.34
C GLN A 156 -2.97 -13.69 1.37
N THR A 157 -2.60 -14.49 0.37
CA THR A 157 -3.59 -15.14 -0.53
C THR A 157 -4.36 -16.24 0.20
N SER A 158 -3.69 -17.01 1.06
CA SER A 158 -4.34 -17.99 1.94
C SER A 158 -5.28 -17.32 2.93
N PHE A 159 -4.88 -16.17 3.50
CA PHE A 159 -5.71 -15.39 4.41
C PHE A 159 -6.99 -14.88 3.71
N THR A 160 -6.88 -14.38 2.47
CA THR A 160 -8.02 -13.97 1.67
C THR A 160 -8.96 -15.13 1.37
N ALA A 161 -8.41 -16.29 0.99
CA ALA A 161 -9.19 -17.50 0.72
C ALA A 161 -9.94 -17.99 1.98
N ALA A 162 -9.26 -18.03 3.14
CA ALA A 162 -9.85 -18.42 4.42
C ALA A 162 -10.98 -17.47 4.85
N ASN A 163 -10.78 -16.15 4.79
CA ASN A 163 -11.85 -15.20 5.13
C ASN A 163 -13.03 -15.27 4.16
N CYS A 164 -12.78 -15.53 2.87
CA CYS A 164 -13.85 -15.74 1.90
C CYS A 164 -14.63 -17.04 2.16
N ARG A 165 -13.95 -18.11 2.61
CA ARG A 165 -14.57 -19.33 3.09
C ARG A 165 -15.46 -19.08 4.31
N ILE A 166 -14.99 -18.32 5.30
CA ILE A 166 -15.75 -17.94 6.50
C ILE A 166 -17.05 -17.21 6.11
N PHE A 167 -16.97 -16.23 5.22
CA PHE A 167 -18.17 -15.54 4.71
C PHE A 167 -19.13 -16.51 4.01
N THR A 168 -18.60 -17.41 3.18
CA THR A 168 -19.40 -18.41 2.46
C THR A 168 -20.11 -19.37 3.43
N ASP A 169 -19.46 -19.76 4.52
CA ASP A 169 -20.07 -20.56 5.60
C ASP A 169 -21.20 -19.81 6.29
N LEU A 170 -20.99 -18.53 6.63
CA LEU A 170 -22.00 -17.68 7.25
C LEU A 170 -23.23 -17.52 6.36
N LEU A 171 -23.03 -17.27 5.07
CA LEU A 171 -24.14 -17.18 4.13
C LEU A 171 -24.85 -18.52 3.94
N THR A 172 -24.10 -19.62 3.89
CA THR A 172 -24.68 -20.95 3.70
C THR A 172 -25.50 -21.39 4.91
N VAL A 173 -24.99 -21.19 6.13
CA VAL A 173 -25.75 -21.51 7.34
C VAL A 173 -26.95 -20.58 7.51
N PHE A 174 -26.84 -19.31 7.09
CA PHE A 174 -27.98 -18.40 7.05
C PHE A 174 -29.09 -18.93 6.15
N VAL A 175 -28.78 -19.35 4.92
CA VAL A 175 -29.76 -19.94 3.99
C VAL A 175 -30.35 -21.25 4.54
N LEU A 176 -29.50 -22.09 5.15
CA LEU A 176 -29.93 -23.33 5.78
C LEU A 176 -30.96 -23.08 6.89
N MET A 177 -30.68 -22.17 7.81
CA MET A 177 -31.57 -21.89 8.94
C MET A 177 -32.80 -21.06 8.53
N ALA A 178 -32.69 -20.24 7.48
CA ALA A 178 -33.81 -19.44 6.97
C ALA A 178 -34.82 -20.27 6.17
N ARG A 179 -34.35 -21.21 5.34
CA ARG A 179 -35.16 -21.92 4.35
C ARG A 179 -35.15 -23.44 4.50
N GLY A 180 -34.34 -24.00 5.38
CA GLY A 180 -34.16 -25.45 5.55
C GLY A 180 -33.34 -26.13 4.44
N VAL A 181 -32.80 -25.35 3.49
CA VAL A 181 -32.11 -25.87 2.29
C VAL A 181 -30.60 -25.93 2.54
N ARG A 182 -30.02 -27.14 2.43
CA ARG A 182 -28.56 -27.32 2.38
C ARG A 182 -28.07 -27.03 0.96
N LEU A 183 -27.20 -26.03 0.83
CA LEU A 183 -26.48 -25.77 -0.41
C LEU A 183 -25.46 -26.89 -0.67
N SER A 184 -25.38 -27.35 -1.92
CA SER A 184 -24.37 -28.31 -2.36
C SER A 184 -22.96 -27.69 -2.30
N SER A 185 -21.91 -28.51 -2.22
CA SER A 185 -20.52 -28.02 -2.25
C SER A 185 -20.21 -27.24 -3.54
N SER A 186 -20.83 -27.59 -4.67
CA SER A 186 -20.70 -26.84 -5.92
C SER A 186 -21.34 -25.45 -5.86
N ALA A 187 -22.49 -25.32 -5.19
CA ALA A 187 -23.14 -24.02 -4.98
C ALA A 187 -22.31 -23.14 -4.02
N GLN A 188 -21.77 -23.73 -2.96
CA GLN A 188 -20.87 -23.03 -2.04
C GLN A 188 -19.60 -22.53 -2.75
N LEU A 189 -18.99 -23.37 -3.60
CA LEU A 189 -17.85 -22.97 -4.43
C LEU A 189 -18.23 -21.83 -5.40
N GLY A 190 -19.41 -21.90 -6.02
CA GLY A 190 -19.93 -20.82 -6.86
C GLY A 190 -20.07 -19.50 -6.11
N ILE A 191 -20.61 -19.53 -4.88
CA ILE A 191 -20.70 -18.36 -3.99
C ILE A 191 -19.31 -17.82 -3.66
N PHE A 192 -18.37 -18.68 -3.30
CA PHE A 192 -16.99 -18.28 -3.00
C PHE A 192 -16.31 -17.56 -4.17
N LEU A 193 -16.42 -18.11 -5.38
CA LEU A 193 -15.88 -17.47 -6.58
C LEU A 193 -16.59 -16.16 -6.88
N ALA A 194 -17.92 -16.09 -6.70
CA ALA A 194 -18.67 -14.86 -6.88
C ALA A 194 -18.28 -13.78 -5.87
N VAL A 195 -18.07 -14.13 -4.60
CA VAL A 195 -17.62 -13.20 -3.57
C VAL A 195 -16.24 -12.66 -3.89
N LEU A 196 -15.28 -13.52 -4.28
CA LEU A 196 -13.96 -13.06 -4.71
C LEU A 196 -14.04 -12.13 -5.94
N ALA A 197 -14.90 -12.44 -6.91
CA ALA A 197 -15.10 -11.59 -8.09
C ALA A 197 -15.72 -10.24 -7.73
N VAL A 198 -16.72 -10.22 -6.83
CA VAL A 198 -17.33 -8.99 -6.32
C VAL A 198 -16.32 -8.15 -5.53
N SER A 199 -15.53 -8.79 -4.66
CA SER A 199 -14.44 -8.15 -3.92
C SER A 199 -13.35 -7.60 -4.83
N ALA A 200 -12.98 -8.32 -5.89
CA ALA A 200 -12.04 -7.85 -6.92
C ALA A 200 -12.61 -6.67 -7.73
N GLY A 201 -13.89 -6.71 -8.08
CA GLY A 201 -14.60 -5.60 -8.72
C GLY A 201 -14.61 -4.36 -7.82
N ALA A 202 -14.94 -4.51 -6.54
CA ALA A 202 -14.90 -3.44 -5.55
C ALA A 202 -13.48 -2.87 -5.40
N ALA A 203 -12.46 -3.72 -5.29
CA ALA A 203 -11.06 -3.30 -5.21
C ALA A 203 -10.52 -2.62 -6.49
N SER A 204 -11.19 -2.82 -7.63
CA SER A 204 -10.86 -2.17 -8.90
C SER A 204 -11.47 -0.77 -9.04
N THR A 205 -12.32 -0.34 -8.09
CA THR A 205 -12.92 1.00 -8.10
C THR A 205 -11.88 2.09 -7.83
N PRO A 206 -12.18 3.36 -8.15
CA PRO A 206 -11.28 4.47 -7.86
C PRO A 206 -10.93 4.58 -6.36
N ASN A 207 -9.72 5.06 -6.06
CA ASN A 207 -9.20 5.17 -4.68
C ASN A 207 -10.15 5.89 -3.69
N TYR A 208 -10.94 6.88 -4.15
CA TYR A 208 -11.88 7.58 -3.27
C TYR A 208 -13.05 6.67 -2.82
N VAL A 209 -13.55 5.80 -3.70
CA VAL A 209 -14.58 4.80 -3.38
C VAL A 209 -14.01 3.77 -2.42
N MET A 210 -12.79 3.30 -2.68
CA MET A 210 -12.11 2.36 -1.80
C MET A 210 -11.87 2.94 -0.40
N ALA A 211 -11.47 4.20 -0.30
CA ALA A 211 -11.33 4.88 0.99
C ALA A 211 -12.67 4.95 1.75
N TYR A 212 -13.78 5.17 1.05
CA TYR A 212 -15.12 5.15 1.65
C TYR A 212 -15.50 3.75 2.14
N ILE A 213 -15.37 2.70 1.30
CA ILE A 213 -15.65 1.31 1.67
C ILE A 213 -14.83 0.88 2.88
N THR A 214 -13.56 1.30 2.93
CA THR A 214 -12.65 0.98 4.04
C THR A 214 -13.07 1.68 5.33
N SER A 215 -13.47 2.95 5.24
CA SER A 215 -13.98 3.71 6.38
C SER A 215 -15.29 3.10 6.88
N LEU A 216 -16.22 2.77 5.98
CA LEU A 216 -17.47 2.08 6.29
C LEU A 216 -17.20 0.74 7.00
N GLY A 217 -16.28 -0.07 6.47
CA GLY A 217 -15.86 -1.33 7.10
C GLY A 217 -15.29 -1.14 8.50
N THR A 218 -14.54 -0.07 8.74
CA THR A 218 -13.98 0.26 10.05
C THR A 218 -15.09 0.60 11.05
N PHE A 219 -15.97 1.53 10.68
CA PHE A 219 -17.08 1.94 11.54
C PHE A 219 -18.06 0.79 11.79
N TRP A 220 -18.35 -0.02 10.77
CA TRP A 220 -19.17 -1.22 10.91
C TRP A 220 -18.56 -2.20 11.89
N ASN A 221 -17.28 -2.56 11.73
CA ASN A 221 -16.62 -3.46 12.66
C ASN A 221 -16.60 -2.90 14.09
N LEU A 222 -16.37 -1.60 14.27
CA LEU A 222 -16.30 -1.00 15.60
C LEU A 222 -17.68 -0.96 16.29
N ILE A 223 -18.68 -0.40 15.60
CA ILE A 223 -20.04 -0.21 16.14
C ILE A 223 -20.71 -1.57 16.31
N ALA A 224 -20.62 -2.44 15.31
CA ALA A 224 -21.33 -3.70 15.34
C ALA A 224 -20.71 -4.71 16.33
N LEU A 225 -19.39 -4.61 16.57
CA LEU A 225 -18.73 -5.35 17.65
C LEU A 225 -19.24 -4.90 19.01
N ALA A 226 -19.25 -3.59 19.26
CA ALA A 226 -19.78 -3.05 20.51
C ALA A 226 -21.26 -3.42 20.70
N ALA A 227 -22.06 -3.34 19.63
CA ALA A 227 -23.47 -3.71 19.65
C ALA A 227 -23.67 -5.19 20.00
N LEU A 228 -22.92 -6.12 19.39
CA LEU A 228 -23.04 -7.56 19.69
C LEU A 228 -22.53 -7.92 21.09
N VAL A 229 -21.45 -7.29 21.56
CA VAL A 229 -20.93 -7.49 22.92
C VAL A 229 -21.99 -7.13 23.98
N VAL A 230 -22.80 -6.11 23.74
CA VAL A 230 -23.87 -5.69 24.66
C VAL A 230 -25.17 -6.47 24.42
N ALA A 231 -25.58 -6.63 23.16
CA ALA A 231 -26.86 -7.22 22.81
C ALA A 231 -26.94 -8.70 23.18
N LEU A 232 -25.87 -9.49 22.97
CA LEU A 232 -25.91 -10.93 23.23
C LEU A 232 -26.17 -11.24 24.71
N PRO A 233 -25.40 -10.71 25.69
CA PRO A 233 -25.72 -10.92 27.09
C PRO A 233 -27.05 -10.30 27.50
N ALA A 234 -27.41 -9.14 26.96
CA ALA A 234 -28.66 -8.46 27.30
C ALA A 234 -29.91 -9.26 26.91
N VAL A 235 -29.88 -9.94 25.76
CA VAL A 235 -30.99 -10.78 25.29
C VAL A 235 -31.01 -12.15 25.97
N ALA A 236 -29.86 -12.67 26.41
CA ALA A 236 -29.78 -14.01 26.98
C ALA A 236 -30.47 -14.15 28.35
N ASN A 237 -31.50 -15.00 28.40
CA ASN A 237 -32.21 -15.40 29.62
C ASN A 237 -31.37 -16.30 30.55
N SER A 238 -30.51 -17.13 29.97
CA SER A 238 -29.61 -18.03 30.70
C SER A 238 -28.16 -17.72 30.32
N ARG A 239 -27.29 -17.68 31.33
CA ARG A 239 -25.88 -17.34 31.18
C ARG A 239 -25.02 -18.33 31.94
N GLN A 240 -23.88 -18.69 31.37
CA GLN A 240 -22.88 -19.48 32.08
C GLN A 240 -22.22 -18.65 33.18
N PRO A 241 -21.96 -19.23 34.38
CA PRO A 241 -21.25 -18.53 35.42
C PRO A 241 -19.80 -18.26 34.99
N LEU A 242 -19.24 -17.14 35.44
CA LEU A 242 -17.86 -16.78 35.09
C LEU A 242 -16.86 -17.88 35.49
N SER A 243 -17.10 -18.58 36.61
CA SER A 243 -16.28 -19.73 37.01
C SER A 243 -16.20 -20.77 35.89
N TYR A 244 -17.32 -21.17 35.31
CA TYR A 244 -17.35 -22.11 34.18
C TYR A 244 -16.52 -21.61 33.00
N ILE A 245 -16.63 -20.34 32.64
CA ILE A 245 -15.92 -19.77 31.47
C ILE A 245 -14.40 -19.84 31.65
N PHE A 246 -13.90 -19.63 32.87
CA PHE A 246 -12.45 -19.61 33.14
C PHE A 246 -11.87 -20.97 33.58
N THR A 247 -12.69 -21.90 34.08
CA THR A 247 -12.21 -23.18 34.65
C THR A 247 -12.70 -24.42 33.93
N HIS A 248 -13.81 -24.34 33.19
CA HIS A 248 -14.38 -25.52 32.56
C HIS A 248 -13.54 -25.96 31.38
N TRP A 249 -13.05 -27.20 31.47
CA TRP A 249 -12.35 -27.87 30.40
C TRP A 249 -13.31 -28.76 29.63
N GLN A 250 -13.26 -28.68 28.30
CA GLN A 250 -14.09 -29.50 27.42
C GLN A 250 -13.22 -30.52 26.69
N ASP A 251 -13.31 -31.78 27.12
CA ASP A 251 -12.66 -32.89 26.44
C ASP A 251 -13.49 -33.32 25.22
N ASN A 252 -12.90 -33.16 24.04
CA ASN A 252 -13.48 -33.57 22.75
C ASN A 252 -12.63 -34.67 22.09
N GLU A 253 -12.02 -35.56 22.88
CA GLU A 253 -11.20 -36.67 22.38
C GLU A 253 -11.97 -37.53 21.36
N ALA A 254 -13.26 -37.76 21.57
CA ALA A 254 -14.10 -38.53 20.66
C ALA A 254 -14.21 -37.92 19.25
N VAL A 255 -14.00 -36.60 19.12
CA VAL A 255 -14.11 -35.86 17.85
C VAL A 255 -12.73 -35.57 17.25
N THR A 256 -11.76 -35.18 18.08
CA THR A 256 -10.42 -34.77 17.61
C THR A 256 -9.38 -35.89 17.68
N GLY A 257 -9.60 -36.92 18.51
CA GLY A 257 -8.63 -37.96 18.82
C GLY A 257 -7.40 -37.48 19.61
N VAL A 258 -7.39 -36.21 20.02
CA VAL A 258 -6.27 -35.60 20.75
C VAL A 258 -6.39 -35.91 22.24
N LYS A 259 -5.57 -36.86 22.70
CA LYS A 259 -5.52 -37.29 24.11
C LYS A 259 -4.75 -36.33 25.03
N SER A 260 -3.83 -35.54 24.47
CA SER A 260 -2.96 -34.68 25.27
C SER A 260 -3.62 -33.32 25.51
N HIS A 261 -3.88 -33.01 26.78
CA HIS A 261 -4.36 -31.68 27.18
C HIS A 261 -3.42 -30.56 26.71
N PHE A 262 -2.10 -30.78 26.73
CA PHE A 262 -1.12 -29.80 26.26
C PHE A 262 -1.29 -29.51 24.77
N LEU A 263 -1.48 -30.55 23.94
CA LEU A 263 -1.71 -30.36 22.51
C LEU A 263 -3.06 -29.65 22.24
N ASN A 264 -4.11 -29.94 23.02
CA ASN A 264 -5.38 -29.23 22.93
C ASN A 264 -5.23 -27.73 23.24
N VAL A 265 -4.47 -27.36 24.28
CA VAL A 265 -4.19 -25.94 24.57
C VAL A 265 -3.46 -25.29 23.39
N LEU A 266 -2.44 -25.95 22.84
CA LEU A 266 -1.64 -25.43 21.74
C LEU A 266 -2.45 -25.22 20.45
N LEU A 267 -3.32 -26.17 20.10
CA LEU A 267 -4.22 -26.04 18.94
C LEU A 267 -5.29 -24.97 19.18
N GLY A 268 -5.80 -24.86 20.41
CA GLY A 268 -6.73 -23.80 20.81
C GLY A 268 -6.15 -22.39 20.74
N LEU A 269 -4.82 -22.21 20.75
CA LEU A 269 -4.19 -20.89 20.52
C LEU A 269 -4.48 -20.33 19.12
N LEU A 270 -4.84 -21.18 18.15
CA LEU A 270 -5.02 -20.77 16.76
C LEU A 270 -6.15 -19.76 16.58
N ILE A 271 -7.26 -19.88 17.33
CA ILE A 271 -8.38 -18.92 17.22
C ILE A 271 -7.92 -17.49 17.53
N SER A 272 -7.08 -17.33 18.57
CA SER A 272 -6.54 -16.05 18.97
C SER A 272 -5.44 -15.58 18.03
N GLN A 273 -4.62 -16.49 17.49
CA GLN A 273 -3.52 -16.12 16.61
C GLN A 273 -4.00 -15.77 15.20
N TYR A 274 -5.04 -16.44 14.69
CA TYR A 274 -5.67 -16.13 13.40
C TYR A 274 -6.23 -14.69 13.40
N LEU A 275 -6.80 -14.25 14.53
CA LEU A 275 -7.30 -12.88 14.71
C LEU A 275 -6.22 -11.82 14.43
N PHE A 276 -4.94 -12.11 14.66
CA PHE A 276 -3.86 -11.13 14.52
C PHE A 276 -3.14 -11.15 13.17
N VAL A 277 -3.50 -11.99 12.20
CA VAL A 277 -2.77 -12.07 10.90
C VAL A 277 -2.77 -10.74 10.12
N GLY A 278 -3.87 -9.98 10.18
CA GLY A 278 -4.10 -8.78 9.37
C GLY A 278 -3.37 -7.49 9.81
N PHE A 279 -2.56 -7.51 10.87
CA PHE A 279 -2.01 -6.28 11.47
C PHE A 279 -1.00 -5.52 10.59
N GLY A 280 -0.42 -6.19 9.58
CA GLY A 280 0.60 -5.62 8.71
C GLY A 280 0.03 -4.72 7.62
N ALA A 281 -1.30 -4.64 7.49
CA ALA A 281 -2.01 -3.88 6.47
C ALA A 281 -1.55 -2.41 6.41
N CYS A 282 -1.39 -1.77 7.56
CA CYS A 282 -0.93 -0.38 7.70
C CYS A 282 0.39 -0.09 6.99
N ALA A 283 1.28 -1.08 6.94
CA ALA A 283 2.58 -0.94 6.29
C ALA A 283 2.45 -1.02 4.76
N HIS A 284 1.53 -1.84 4.24
CA HIS A 284 1.30 -1.96 2.79
C HIS A 284 0.67 -0.69 2.18
N ILE A 285 -0.06 0.08 2.98
CA ILE A 285 -0.61 1.39 2.60
C ILE A 285 0.23 2.57 3.09
N ALA A 286 1.50 2.33 3.45
CA ALA A 286 2.40 3.39 3.93
C ALA A 286 2.59 4.51 2.89
N GLU A 287 2.69 4.19 1.58
CA GLU A 287 2.85 5.21 0.52
C GLU A 287 1.60 6.13 0.38
N GLU A 288 0.41 5.65 0.75
CA GLU A 288 -0.85 6.41 0.76
C GLU A 288 -1.11 7.12 2.11
N THR A 289 -0.25 6.91 3.11
CA THR A 289 -0.39 7.44 4.46
C THR A 289 0.39 8.75 4.63
N ALA A 290 -0.26 9.78 5.17
CA ALA A 290 0.44 11.01 5.56
C ALA A 290 1.31 10.76 6.81
N HIS A 291 2.56 11.23 6.84
CA HIS A 291 3.51 10.97 7.94
C HIS A 291 3.68 9.48 8.22
N ALA A 292 3.96 8.70 7.17
CA ALA A 292 3.98 7.25 7.20
C ALA A 292 4.99 6.67 8.21
N ASP A 293 6.10 7.35 8.47
CA ASP A 293 7.13 6.96 9.46
C ASP A 293 6.64 6.94 10.92
N VAL A 294 5.57 7.66 11.23
CA VAL A 294 4.98 7.73 12.58
C VAL A 294 3.55 7.18 12.60
N ASN A 295 2.74 7.52 11.60
CA ASN A 295 1.33 7.17 11.57
C ASN A 295 1.09 5.70 11.18
N ALA A 296 1.91 5.10 10.31
CA ALA A 296 1.82 3.67 10.02
C ALA A 296 2.14 2.80 11.25
N PRO A 297 3.28 2.97 11.93
CA PRO A 297 3.59 2.17 13.12
C PRO A 297 2.65 2.44 14.30
N ARG A 298 2.13 3.67 14.48
CA ARG A 298 1.09 3.93 15.50
C ARG A 298 -0.24 3.26 15.16
N GLY A 299 -0.65 3.29 13.90
CA GLY A 299 -1.88 2.62 13.45
C GLY A 299 -1.80 1.10 13.62
N MET A 300 -0.62 0.52 13.34
CA MET A 300 -0.28 -0.88 13.62
C MET A 300 -0.51 -1.24 15.10
N LEU A 301 0.10 -0.51 16.04
CA LEU A 301 -0.04 -0.79 17.47
C LEU A 301 -1.47 -0.56 17.98
N ALA A 302 -2.11 0.54 17.55
CA ALA A 302 -3.46 0.88 17.98
C ALA A 302 -4.52 -0.12 17.49
N SER A 303 -4.41 -0.58 16.24
CA SER A 303 -5.35 -1.56 15.68
C SER A 303 -5.27 -2.91 16.40
N VAL A 304 -4.07 -3.38 16.73
CA VAL A 304 -3.88 -4.63 17.49
C VAL A 304 -4.37 -4.49 18.92
N ALA A 305 -4.15 -3.35 19.59
CA ALA A 305 -4.67 -3.10 20.93
C ALA A 305 -6.21 -3.10 20.93
N ALA A 306 -6.82 -2.39 19.97
CA ALA A 306 -8.27 -2.34 19.83
C ALA A 306 -8.87 -3.71 19.51
N THR A 307 -8.23 -4.48 18.63
CA THR A 307 -8.62 -5.84 18.26
C THR A 307 -8.50 -6.80 19.44
N ALA A 308 -7.45 -6.68 20.25
CA ALA A 308 -7.27 -7.51 21.43
C ALA A 308 -8.37 -7.28 22.47
N VAL A 309 -8.66 -6.02 22.80
CA VAL A 309 -9.72 -5.67 23.77
C VAL A 309 -11.08 -6.06 23.22
N GLY A 310 -11.40 -5.65 21.99
CA GLY A 310 -12.70 -5.92 21.37
C GLY A 310 -12.95 -7.41 21.14
N GLY A 311 -11.94 -8.15 20.69
CA GLY A 311 -12.00 -9.59 20.50
C GLY A 311 -12.14 -10.35 21.82
N TYR A 312 -11.45 -9.92 22.88
CA TYR A 312 -11.59 -10.53 24.21
C TYR A 312 -13.00 -10.35 24.77
N LEU A 313 -13.55 -9.13 24.68
CA LEU A 313 -14.93 -8.85 25.11
C LEU A 313 -15.96 -9.63 24.28
N TYR A 314 -15.72 -9.79 22.98
CA TYR A 314 -16.61 -10.56 22.12
C TYR A 314 -16.57 -12.06 22.40
N LEU A 315 -15.38 -12.64 22.59
CA LEU A 315 -15.24 -14.02 23.05
C LEU A 315 -15.89 -14.25 24.41
N LEU A 316 -15.76 -13.30 25.34
CA LEU A 316 -16.43 -13.35 26.63
C LEU A 316 -17.95 -13.34 26.46
N ALA A 317 -18.49 -12.47 25.61
CA ALA A 317 -19.92 -12.42 25.31
C ALA A 317 -20.43 -13.74 24.69
N LEU A 318 -19.69 -14.33 23.75
CA LEU A 318 -20.03 -15.63 23.16
C LEU A 318 -20.03 -16.75 24.20
N ASN A 319 -18.97 -16.84 25.02
CA ASN A 319 -18.86 -17.88 26.06
C ASN A 319 -19.89 -17.70 27.20
N LEU A 320 -20.29 -16.47 27.52
CA LEU A 320 -21.34 -16.19 28.51
C LEU A 320 -22.70 -16.76 28.10
N VAL A 321 -23.02 -16.73 26.81
CA VAL A 321 -24.32 -17.17 26.30
C VAL A 321 -24.32 -18.61 25.76
N ALA A 322 -23.14 -19.25 25.71
CA ALA A 322 -22.97 -20.65 25.28
C ALA A 322 -23.35 -21.63 26.40
N VAL A 323 -24.66 -21.79 26.64
CA VAL A 323 -25.17 -22.63 27.73
C VAL A 323 -24.88 -24.12 27.53
N ASP A 324 -25.00 -24.63 26.31
CA ASP A 324 -24.61 -26.01 25.98
C ASP A 324 -23.65 -26.02 24.77
N PRO A 325 -22.33 -25.94 25.01
CA PRO A 325 -21.33 -25.91 23.94
C PRO A 325 -21.33 -27.16 23.04
N GLN A 326 -21.72 -28.33 23.57
CA GLN A 326 -21.77 -29.56 22.78
C GLN A 326 -22.97 -29.58 21.83
N ALA A 327 -24.11 -29.07 22.29
CA ALA A 327 -25.29 -28.91 21.43
C ALA A 327 -25.06 -27.96 20.24
N LEU A 328 -24.10 -27.04 20.33
CA LEU A 328 -23.74 -26.14 19.21
C LEU A 328 -23.09 -26.91 18.04
N LEU A 329 -22.41 -28.01 18.32
CA LEU A 329 -21.72 -28.85 17.32
C LEU A 329 -22.57 -30.05 16.88
N ALA A 330 -23.74 -30.26 17.49
CA ALA A 330 -24.58 -31.42 17.24
C ALA A 330 -25.15 -31.44 15.80
N PRO A 331 -25.04 -32.57 15.06
CA PRO A 331 -25.56 -32.69 13.70
C PRO A 331 -27.08 -32.52 13.57
N GLN A 332 -27.83 -32.73 14.66
CA GLN A 332 -29.28 -32.67 14.69
C GLN A 332 -29.84 -31.26 14.95
N ASN A 333 -28.98 -30.28 15.24
CA ASN A 333 -29.41 -28.91 15.49
C ASN A 333 -29.82 -28.19 14.18
N GLU A 334 -30.35 -26.97 14.28
CA GLU A 334 -30.84 -26.20 13.13
C GLU A 334 -29.73 -25.82 12.14
N SER A 335 -28.53 -25.51 12.65
CA SER A 335 -27.32 -25.35 11.83
C SER A 335 -26.78 -26.68 11.27
N ARG A 336 -27.32 -27.80 11.74
CA ARG A 336 -26.87 -29.18 11.52
C ARG A 336 -25.36 -29.37 11.74
N GLY A 337 -24.85 -28.75 12.80
CA GLY A 337 -23.44 -28.75 13.19
C GLY A 337 -22.50 -27.96 12.27
N SER A 338 -23.02 -27.20 11.29
CA SER A 338 -22.15 -26.52 10.31
C SER A 338 -21.52 -25.24 10.84
N HIS A 339 -22.13 -24.56 11.82
CA HIS A 339 -21.61 -23.30 12.34
C HIS A 339 -22.10 -22.98 13.77
N ALA A 340 -21.20 -23.14 14.75
CA ALA A 340 -21.53 -23.04 16.18
C ALA A 340 -22.13 -21.68 16.60
N VAL A 341 -21.58 -20.55 16.14
CA VAL A 341 -22.07 -19.22 16.53
C VAL A 341 -23.44 -18.90 15.92
N ALA A 342 -23.77 -19.45 14.76
CA ALA A 342 -25.08 -19.29 14.16
C ALA A 342 -26.15 -19.99 15.00
N GLN A 343 -25.84 -21.22 15.44
CA GLN A 343 -26.67 -21.95 16.39
C GLN A 343 -26.79 -21.22 17.73
N LEU A 344 -25.70 -20.64 18.23
CA LEU A 344 -25.69 -19.88 19.47
C LEU A 344 -26.67 -18.71 19.42
N PHE A 345 -26.61 -17.89 18.37
CA PHE A 345 -27.50 -16.73 18.21
C PHE A 345 -28.97 -17.16 18.12
N TRP A 346 -29.23 -18.27 17.41
CA TRP A 346 -30.55 -18.86 17.32
C TRP A 346 -31.07 -19.32 18.69
N ASN A 347 -30.26 -20.05 19.45
CA ASN A 347 -30.63 -20.57 20.77
C ASN A 347 -30.94 -19.45 21.77
N VAL A 348 -30.12 -18.39 21.78
CA VAL A 348 -30.34 -17.22 22.65
C VAL A 348 -31.70 -16.57 22.37
N HIS A 349 -32.06 -16.37 21.10
CA HIS A 349 -33.36 -15.78 20.75
C HIS A 349 -34.53 -16.74 20.97
N LEU A 350 -34.32 -18.03 20.71
CA LEU A 350 -35.33 -19.06 20.94
C LEU A 350 -35.70 -19.15 22.43
N GLN A 351 -34.72 -19.08 23.33
CA GLN A 351 -34.94 -19.12 24.78
C GLN A 351 -35.63 -17.86 25.32
N THR A 352 -35.43 -16.70 24.67
CA THR A 352 -35.96 -15.42 25.16
C THR A 352 -37.31 -15.06 24.57
N TYR A 353 -37.48 -15.24 23.26
CA TYR A 353 -38.66 -14.79 22.54
C TYR A 353 -39.49 -15.93 21.95
N GLY A 354 -39.10 -17.20 22.16
CA GLY A 354 -39.77 -18.36 21.58
C GLY A 354 -39.58 -18.52 20.07
N ASN A 355 -38.75 -17.67 19.43
CA ASN A 355 -38.48 -17.71 17.99
C ASN A 355 -36.99 -17.39 17.70
N GLY A 356 -36.32 -18.26 16.94
CA GLY A 356 -34.90 -18.09 16.60
C GLY A 356 -34.61 -17.09 15.47
N ARG A 357 -35.63 -16.55 14.78
CA ARG A 357 -35.44 -15.60 13.66
C ARG A 357 -34.66 -14.33 14.02
N GLY A 358 -34.77 -13.85 15.26
CA GLY A 358 -33.96 -12.71 15.72
C GLY A 358 -32.46 -13.02 15.77
N GLY A 359 -32.09 -14.26 16.12
CA GLY A 359 -30.71 -14.74 16.09
C GLY A 359 -30.14 -14.79 14.68
N LEU A 360 -30.98 -15.15 13.71
CA LEU A 360 -30.63 -15.11 12.29
C LEU A 360 -30.40 -13.67 11.80
N ALA A 361 -31.19 -12.70 12.28
CA ALA A 361 -30.96 -11.28 12.00
C ALA A 361 -29.61 -10.82 12.59
N LEU A 362 -29.27 -11.21 13.82
CA LEU A 362 -27.96 -10.91 14.40
C LEU A 362 -26.79 -11.52 13.62
N LEU A 363 -26.97 -12.69 12.99
CA LEU A 363 -25.95 -13.33 12.17
C LEU A 363 -25.56 -12.49 10.94
N THR A 364 -26.46 -11.64 10.44
CA THR A 364 -26.16 -10.75 9.31
C THR A 364 -25.06 -9.73 9.63
N ILE A 365 -24.87 -9.41 10.91
CA ILE A 365 -23.86 -8.45 11.38
C ILE A 365 -22.43 -8.94 11.12
N PRO A 366 -21.98 -10.10 11.66
CA PRO A 366 -20.66 -10.65 11.37
C PRO A 366 -20.52 -11.06 9.90
N MET A 367 -21.63 -11.45 9.22
CA MET A 367 -21.62 -11.74 7.78
C MET A 367 -21.25 -10.48 6.96
N ALA A 368 -21.86 -9.33 7.24
CA ALA A 368 -21.51 -8.06 6.58
C ALA A 368 -20.07 -7.62 6.88
N ALA A 369 -19.61 -7.79 8.14
CA ALA A 369 -18.21 -7.55 8.50
C ALA A 369 -17.24 -8.45 7.70
N GLY A 370 -17.57 -9.74 7.53
CA GLY A 370 -16.79 -10.69 6.74
C GLY A 370 -16.67 -10.27 5.27
N LEU A 371 -17.76 -9.85 4.64
CA LEU A 371 -17.73 -9.38 3.24
C LEU A 371 -16.82 -8.16 3.05
N LEU A 372 -16.93 -7.19 3.96
CA LEU A 372 -16.10 -5.99 3.94
C LEU A 372 -14.62 -6.35 4.18
N CYS A 373 -14.34 -7.30 5.08
CA CYS A 373 -12.99 -7.80 5.32
C CYS A 373 -12.38 -8.44 4.07
N VAL A 374 -13.11 -9.31 3.36
CA VAL A 374 -12.62 -9.95 2.12
C VAL A 374 -12.28 -8.91 1.05
N GLY A 375 -13.14 -7.89 0.89
CA GLY A 375 -12.87 -6.77 -0.01
C GLY A 375 -11.57 -6.02 0.32
N GLN A 376 -11.32 -5.79 1.60
CA GLN A 376 -10.08 -5.15 2.06
C GLN A 376 -8.84 -6.02 1.88
N CYS A 377 -8.95 -7.34 2.13
CA CYS A 377 -7.85 -8.29 1.92
C CYS A 377 -7.41 -8.27 0.45
N VAL A 378 -8.34 -8.34 -0.50
CA VAL A 378 -8.03 -8.26 -1.94
C VAL A 378 -7.35 -6.93 -2.29
N ALA A 379 -7.83 -5.82 -1.74
CA ALA A 379 -7.26 -4.49 -2.02
C ALA A 379 -5.85 -4.31 -1.45
N VAL A 380 -5.54 -4.86 -0.27
CA VAL A 380 -4.18 -4.82 0.32
C VAL A 380 -3.24 -5.75 -0.45
N ASN A 381 -3.72 -6.94 -0.81
CA ASN A 381 -2.95 -7.91 -1.60
C ASN A 381 -2.53 -7.36 -2.96
N ALA A 382 -3.42 -6.60 -3.62
CA ALA A 382 -3.13 -5.94 -4.88
C ALA A 382 -1.98 -4.92 -4.76
N ARG A 383 -1.95 -4.13 -3.67
CA ARG A 383 -0.87 -3.15 -3.40
C ARG A 383 0.45 -3.84 -3.13
N MET A 384 0.42 -4.95 -2.40
CA MET A 384 1.59 -5.77 -2.18
C MET A 384 2.14 -6.33 -3.51
N LEU A 385 1.29 -6.94 -4.34
CA LEU A 385 1.72 -7.46 -5.64
C LEU A 385 2.22 -6.34 -6.56
N PHE A 386 1.58 -5.17 -6.54
CA PHE A 386 2.03 -4.00 -7.29
C PHE A 386 3.45 -3.56 -6.88
N ALA A 387 3.72 -3.42 -5.58
CA ALA A 387 5.05 -3.06 -5.08
C ALA A 387 6.13 -4.10 -5.48
N PHE A 388 5.80 -5.38 -5.41
CA PHE A 388 6.69 -6.46 -5.87
C PHE A 388 6.96 -6.41 -7.37
N SER A 389 5.92 -6.09 -8.14
CA SER A 389 6.02 -5.99 -9.60
C SER A 389 6.82 -4.78 -10.02
N ARG A 390 6.64 -3.65 -9.34
CA ARG A 390 7.42 -2.43 -9.58
C ARG A 390 8.93 -2.70 -9.51
N ASP A 391 9.35 -3.50 -8.54
CA ASP A 391 10.76 -3.82 -8.32
C ASP A 391 11.28 -4.98 -9.17
N GLY A 392 10.44 -5.54 -10.05
CA GLY A 392 10.79 -6.68 -10.88
C GLY A 392 11.03 -7.95 -10.06
N ALA A 393 10.25 -8.19 -9.01
CA ALA A 393 10.34 -9.40 -8.18
C ALA A 393 9.41 -10.55 -8.63
N VAL A 394 8.56 -10.32 -9.64
CA VAL A 394 7.60 -11.31 -10.15
C VAL A 394 7.73 -11.52 -11.66
N PRO A 395 7.42 -12.72 -12.18
CA PRO A 395 7.31 -12.92 -13.62
C PRO A 395 6.22 -12.00 -14.19
N LEU A 396 6.38 -11.54 -15.43
CA LEU A 396 5.44 -10.60 -16.09
C LEU A 396 5.25 -9.26 -15.34
N HIS A 397 6.23 -8.86 -14.52
CA HIS A 397 6.19 -7.65 -13.71
C HIS A 397 5.75 -6.38 -14.45
N ARG A 398 6.10 -6.23 -15.75
CA ARG A 398 5.70 -5.07 -16.56
C ARG A 398 4.18 -4.90 -16.69
N TYR A 399 3.43 -5.99 -16.73
CA TYR A 399 1.97 -5.96 -16.79
C TYR A 399 1.35 -5.78 -15.41
N LEU A 400 1.92 -6.43 -14.40
CA LEU A 400 1.44 -6.38 -13.01
C LEU A 400 1.74 -5.06 -12.30
N ALA A 401 2.79 -4.34 -12.72
CA ALA A 401 3.14 -3.02 -12.24
C ALA A 401 2.34 -1.88 -12.90
N ARG A 402 1.42 -2.19 -13.83
CA ARG A 402 0.65 -1.15 -14.51
C ARG A 402 -0.48 -0.64 -13.60
N VAL A 403 -0.47 0.66 -13.32
CA VAL A 403 -1.55 1.37 -12.63
C VAL A 403 -2.54 1.92 -13.66
N ASP A 404 -3.83 1.75 -13.42
CA ASP A 404 -4.86 2.35 -14.27
C ASP A 404 -4.94 3.87 -14.06
N LYS A 405 -5.01 4.64 -15.15
CA LYS A 405 -5.00 6.12 -15.10
C LYS A 405 -6.27 6.72 -14.50
N ARG A 406 -7.42 6.05 -14.65
CA ARG A 406 -8.72 6.54 -14.17
C ARG A 406 -8.96 6.14 -12.72
N ALA A 407 -8.73 4.87 -12.38
CA ALA A 407 -8.96 4.36 -11.03
C ALA A 407 -7.82 4.71 -10.06
N LYS A 408 -6.60 4.95 -10.58
CA LYS A 408 -5.35 5.09 -9.78
C LYS A 408 -5.07 3.87 -8.89
N THR A 409 -5.57 2.70 -9.30
CA THR A 409 -5.40 1.40 -8.64
C THR A 409 -4.77 0.39 -9.61
N PRO A 410 -4.02 -0.60 -9.09
CA PRO A 410 -3.41 -1.64 -9.91
C PRO A 410 -4.44 -2.76 -10.22
N VAL A 411 -5.37 -2.51 -11.15
CA VAL A 411 -6.49 -3.42 -11.47
C VAL A 411 -6.01 -4.83 -11.87
N VAL A 412 -4.95 -4.94 -12.67
CA VAL A 412 -4.43 -6.27 -13.08
C VAL A 412 -3.94 -7.06 -11.86
N ALA A 413 -3.26 -6.41 -10.92
CA ALA A 413 -2.77 -7.04 -9.70
C ALA A 413 -3.94 -7.51 -8.80
N VAL A 414 -5.04 -6.74 -8.75
CA VAL A 414 -6.26 -7.12 -8.03
C VAL A 414 -6.81 -8.46 -8.52
N TRP A 415 -7.03 -8.59 -9.83
CA TRP A 415 -7.59 -9.81 -10.41
C TRP A 415 -6.65 -11.00 -10.31
N VAL A 416 -5.34 -10.79 -10.45
CA VAL A 416 -4.34 -11.86 -10.28
C VAL A 416 -4.32 -12.37 -8.84
N MET A 417 -4.34 -11.49 -7.83
CA MET A 417 -4.38 -11.91 -6.43
C MET A 417 -5.70 -12.58 -6.05
N ALA A 418 -6.81 -12.13 -6.62
CA ALA A 418 -8.11 -12.79 -6.46
C ALA A 418 -8.10 -14.19 -7.09
N LEU A 419 -7.54 -14.35 -8.29
CA LEU A 419 -7.41 -15.64 -8.96
C LEU A 419 -6.50 -16.62 -8.20
N VAL A 420 -5.35 -16.16 -7.70
CA VAL A 420 -4.45 -16.99 -6.89
C VAL A 420 -5.13 -17.43 -5.60
N SER A 421 -5.87 -16.52 -4.94
CA SER A 421 -6.66 -16.86 -3.75
C SER A 421 -7.78 -17.85 -4.06
N ALA A 422 -8.41 -17.74 -5.24
CA ALA A 422 -9.41 -18.70 -5.70
C ALA A 422 -8.82 -20.09 -5.91
N ILE A 423 -7.68 -20.20 -6.60
CA ILE A 423 -6.99 -21.47 -6.85
C ILE A 423 -6.58 -22.14 -5.53
N LEU A 424 -6.05 -21.38 -4.56
CA LEU A 424 -5.70 -21.91 -3.25
C LEU A 424 -6.92 -22.31 -2.40
N GLY A 425 -8.06 -21.63 -2.57
CA GLY A 425 -9.28 -21.88 -1.80
C GLY A 425 -10.16 -23.02 -2.33
N VAL A 426 -10.09 -23.35 -3.63
CA VAL A 426 -10.89 -24.44 -4.24
C VAL A 426 -10.78 -25.77 -3.47
N PRO A 427 -9.58 -26.24 -3.05
CA PRO A 427 -9.43 -27.46 -2.26
C PRO A 427 -10.28 -27.53 -0.98
N MET A 428 -10.60 -26.39 -0.37
CA MET A 428 -11.37 -26.29 0.87
C MET A 428 -12.80 -26.86 0.77
N TYR A 429 -13.36 -26.95 -0.45
CA TYR A 429 -14.71 -27.48 -0.69
C TYR A 429 -14.75 -29.00 -0.92
N PHE A 430 -13.58 -29.64 -1.09
CA PHE A 430 -13.49 -31.10 -1.25
C PHE A 430 -13.25 -31.83 0.07
N SER A 431 -12.54 -31.22 1.02
CA SER A 431 -12.31 -31.83 2.34
C SER A 431 -12.13 -30.81 3.47
N GLY A 432 -12.62 -31.14 4.67
CA GLY A 432 -12.43 -30.33 5.88
C GLY A 432 -10.96 -30.09 6.27
N PRO A 433 -10.06 -31.09 6.19
CA PRO A 433 -8.63 -30.90 6.46
C PRO A 433 -7.94 -29.85 5.57
N TYR A 434 -8.44 -29.63 4.35
CA TYR A 434 -7.94 -28.53 3.50
C TYR A 434 -8.33 -27.16 4.04
N VAL A 435 -9.49 -27.01 4.69
CA VAL A 435 -9.87 -25.76 5.39
C VAL A 435 -8.83 -25.42 6.44
N ALA A 436 -8.53 -26.38 7.32
CA ALA A 436 -7.55 -26.21 8.38
C ALA A 436 -6.13 -25.93 7.83
N THR A 437 -5.77 -26.58 6.73
CA THR A 437 -4.50 -26.36 6.04
C THR A 437 -4.37 -24.92 5.55
N ILE A 438 -5.38 -24.38 4.85
CA ILE A 438 -5.31 -23.02 4.30
C ILE A 438 -5.32 -21.96 5.42
N GLU A 439 -6.12 -22.17 6.47
CA GLU A 439 -6.18 -21.26 7.63
C GLU A 439 -4.85 -21.22 8.40
N THR A 440 -4.26 -22.39 8.68
CA THR A 440 -2.95 -22.45 9.34
C THR A 440 -1.81 -21.97 8.42
N MET A 441 -1.90 -22.19 7.11
CA MET A 441 -0.95 -21.68 6.12
C MET A 441 -0.97 -20.16 6.00
N ALA A 442 -2.14 -19.53 6.12
CA ALA A 442 -2.28 -18.07 6.19
C ALA A 442 -1.49 -17.49 7.37
N VAL A 443 -1.60 -18.12 8.55
CA VAL A 443 -0.88 -17.69 9.75
C VAL A 443 0.62 -17.96 9.61
N VAL A 444 1.02 -19.22 9.38
CA VAL A 444 2.43 -19.63 9.41
C VAL A 444 3.24 -18.90 8.34
N SER A 445 2.75 -18.80 7.11
CA SER A 445 3.50 -18.16 6.02
C SER A 445 3.68 -16.66 6.24
N THR A 446 2.64 -15.97 6.72
CA THR A 446 2.67 -14.53 7.02
C THR A 446 3.66 -14.24 8.16
N TYR A 447 3.61 -15.00 9.24
CA TYR A 447 4.50 -14.80 10.39
C TYR A 447 5.94 -15.23 10.10
N LEU A 448 6.18 -16.30 9.33
CA LEU A 448 7.52 -16.66 8.86
C LEU A 448 8.11 -15.56 7.99
N SER A 449 7.29 -14.96 7.11
CA SER A 449 7.71 -13.81 6.31
C SER A 449 8.15 -12.64 7.21
N TYR A 450 7.36 -12.27 8.23
CA TYR A 450 7.75 -11.25 9.22
C TYR A 450 8.98 -11.65 10.05
N GLY A 451 9.19 -12.95 10.28
CA GLY A 451 10.34 -13.48 11.02
C GLY A 451 11.67 -13.23 10.32
N VAL A 452 11.70 -13.20 8.98
CA VAL A 452 12.94 -13.01 8.20
C VAL A 452 13.62 -11.66 8.50
N PRO A 453 12.98 -10.48 8.36
CA PRO A 453 13.62 -9.22 8.70
C PRO A 453 13.91 -9.09 10.21
N ILE A 454 13.09 -9.68 11.08
CA ILE A 454 13.35 -9.68 12.54
C ILE A 454 14.63 -10.47 12.86
N LEU A 455 14.83 -11.63 12.21
CA LEU A 455 16.03 -12.46 12.34
C LEU A 455 17.27 -11.69 11.86
N PHE A 456 17.22 -11.08 10.67
CA PHE A 456 18.36 -10.32 10.17
C PHE A 456 18.66 -9.07 11.00
N LYS A 457 17.63 -8.41 11.54
CA LYS A 457 17.82 -7.30 12.49
C LYS A 457 18.52 -7.74 13.78
N LEU A 458 18.31 -8.99 14.24
CA LEU A 458 19.04 -9.57 15.38
C LEU A 458 20.49 -9.93 15.03
N ILE A 459 20.72 -10.50 13.84
CA ILE A 459 22.04 -11.01 13.41
C ILE A 459 22.97 -9.87 12.99
N SER A 460 22.48 -8.85 12.28
CA SER A 460 23.31 -7.85 11.60
C SER A 460 24.06 -6.85 12.53
N GLY A 461 23.97 -7.01 13.86
CA GLY A 461 24.74 -6.21 14.82
C GLY A 461 24.33 -4.73 14.92
N HIS A 462 24.89 -4.00 15.89
CA HIS A 462 24.62 -2.57 16.04
C HIS A 462 25.32 -1.78 14.93
N GLY A 463 24.57 -0.96 14.19
CA GLY A 463 25.12 0.00 13.22
C GLY A 463 24.59 -0.16 11.78
N VAL A 464 23.99 -1.30 11.42
CA VAL A 464 23.40 -1.51 10.09
C VAL A 464 21.97 -0.96 10.03
N PHE A 465 21.19 -1.13 11.11
CA PHE A 465 19.83 -0.62 11.20
C PHE A 465 19.82 0.86 11.58
N LEU A 466 19.23 1.70 10.73
CA LEU A 466 19.05 3.12 11.00
C LEU A 466 17.70 3.32 11.70
N PRO A 467 17.65 3.71 12.98
CA PRO A 467 16.40 3.79 13.73
C PRO A 467 15.50 4.91 13.21
N GLY A 468 14.21 4.59 13.06
CA GLY A 468 13.16 5.56 12.76
C GLY A 468 12.71 6.35 14.01
N PRO A 469 11.76 7.29 13.85
CA PRO A 469 11.20 8.06 14.95
C PRO A 469 10.61 7.23 16.10
N ILE A 470 10.08 6.03 15.79
CA ILE A 470 9.58 5.08 16.78
C ILE A 470 10.63 3.98 16.95
N TYR A 471 11.35 4.04 18.06
CA TYR A 471 12.39 3.09 18.41
C TYR A 471 12.47 2.91 19.94
N THR A 472 12.46 1.65 20.40
CA THR A 472 12.45 1.29 21.83
C THR A 472 13.84 1.30 22.47
N GLY A 473 14.88 1.61 21.69
CA GLY A 473 16.26 1.59 22.14
C GLY A 473 16.97 0.24 21.90
N PRO A 474 18.31 0.22 21.96
CA PRO A 474 19.11 -0.91 21.46
C PRO A 474 19.02 -2.20 22.28
N ARG A 475 18.73 -2.11 23.58
CA ARG A 475 18.61 -3.29 24.45
C ARG A 475 17.19 -3.89 24.39
N ILE A 476 16.18 -3.04 24.53
CA ILE A 476 14.77 -3.44 24.50
C ILE A 476 14.41 -3.95 23.11
N SER A 477 14.80 -3.25 22.03
CA SER A 477 14.54 -3.70 20.67
C SER A 477 15.09 -5.12 20.42
N ARG A 478 16.31 -5.42 20.87
CA ARG A 478 16.88 -6.78 20.74
C ARG A 478 16.10 -7.83 21.53
N LEU A 479 15.71 -7.54 22.76
CA LEU A 479 14.89 -8.45 23.57
C LEU A 479 13.53 -8.71 22.91
N VAL A 480 12.85 -7.64 22.47
CA VAL A 480 11.56 -7.72 21.79
C VAL A 480 11.68 -8.52 20.50
N ASN A 481 12.69 -8.26 19.67
CA ASN A 481 12.92 -9.01 18.43
C ASN A 481 13.22 -10.49 18.71
N ALA A 482 13.99 -10.82 19.77
CA ALA A 482 14.30 -12.20 20.12
C ALA A 482 13.07 -12.99 20.59
N VAL A 483 12.26 -12.38 21.46
CA VAL A 483 11.00 -12.98 21.92
C VAL A 483 9.99 -13.09 20.79
N ALA A 484 9.88 -12.07 19.94
CA ALA A 484 9.03 -12.09 18.75
C ALA A 484 9.41 -13.24 17.80
N LEU A 485 10.70 -13.42 17.52
CA LEU A 485 11.18 -14.51 16.69
C LEU A 485 10.91 -15.89 17.32
N ALA A 486 11.15 -16.03 18.63
CA ALA A 486 10.83 -17.27 19.34
C ALA A 486 9.34 -17.61 19.26
N TRP A 487 8.46 -16.61 19.43
CA TRP A 487 7.02 -16.79 19.26
C TRP A 487 6.65 -17.22 17.83
N ILE A 488 7.22 -16.57 16.80
CA ILE A 488 7.02 -16.95 15.39
C ILE A 488 7.41 -18.41 15.14
N LEU A 489 8.53 -18.88 15.71
CA LEU A 489 8.97 -20.26 15.57
C LEU A 489 8.02 -21.24 16.28
N VAL A 490 7.54 -20.88 17.48
CA VAL A 490 6.57 -21.69 18.23
C VAL A 490 5.27 -21.86 17.41
N ILE A 491 4.66 -20.77 16.94
CA ILE A 491 3.42 -20.87 16.15
C ILE A 491 3.62 -21.61 14.82
N ALA A 492 4.78 -21.46 14.18
CA ALA A 492 5.09 -22.15 12.93
C ALA A 492 5.10 -23.68 13.12
N VAL A 493 5.67 -24.15 14.24
CA VAL A 493 5.67 -25.58 14.59
C VAL A 493 4.29 -26.03 15.03
N VAL A 494 3.66 -25.31 15.97
CA VAL A 494 2.38 -25.71 16.58
C VAL A 494 1.27 -25.80 15.54
N PHE A 495 1.16 -24.85 14.62
CA PHE A 495 0.11 -24.84 13.60
C PHE A 495 0.45 -25.68 12.36
N SER A 496 1.62 -26.29 12.36
CA SER A 496 1.98 -27.37 11.44
C SER A 496 1.58 -28.75 11.98
N LEU A 497 1.19 -28.85 13.26
CA LEU A 497 0.79 -30.13 13.84
C LEU A 497 -0.56 -30.60 13.29
N PRO A 498 -0.77 -31.94 13.23
CA PRO A 498 -2.06 -32.52 12.89
C PRO A 498 -3.14 -32.14 13.91
N THR A 499 -4.34 -31.88 13.41
CA THR A 499 -5.50 -31.45 14.19
C THR A 499 -6.43 -32.62 14.55
N LEU A 500 -6.34 -33.72 13.80
CA LEU A 500 -7.15 -34.92 13.96
C LEU A 500 -6.27 -36.16 14.11
N TYR A 501 -6.61 -37.03 15.05
CA TYR A 501 -5.94 -38.31 15.30
C TYR A 501 -6.94 -39.48 15.24
N PRO A 502 -6.54 -40.66 14.73
CA PRO A 502 -5.23 -41.01 14.17
C PRO A 502 -4.94 -40.32 12.82
N ILE A 503 -3.65 -40.04 12.58
CA ILE A 503 -3.20 -39.31 11.39
C ILE A 503 -3.26 -40.23 10.17
N ASN A 504 -3.96 -39.77 9.14
CA ASN A 504 -4.04 -40.43 7.83
C ASN A 504 -3.71 -39.42 6.74
N ALA A 505 -3.34 -39.89 5.54
CA ALA A 505 -3.14 -39.00 4.38
C ALA A 505 -4.37 -38.13 4.05
N LYS A 506 -5.58 -38.58 4.41
CA LYS A 506 -6.80 -37.77 4.20
C LYS A 506 -7.02 -36.70 5.29
N ASN A 507 -6.40 -36.83 6.46
CA ASN A 507 -6.68 -36.02 7.65
C ASN A 507 -5.47 -35.22 8.16
N MET A 508 -4.30 -35.37 7.54
CA MET A 508 -3.09 -34.64 7.93
C MET A 508 -3.22 -33.15 7.58
N ASN A 509 -2.69 -32.29 8.45
CA ASN A 509 -2.52 -30.88 8.14
C ASN A 509 -1.38 -30.70 7.14
N TYR A 510 -1.69 -30.23 5.93
CA TYR A 510 -0.72 -30.09 4.84
C TYR A 510 0.04 -28.76 4.86
N ASN A 511 -0.17 -27.92 5.87
CA ASN A 511 0.43 -26.59 5.97
C ASN A 511 1.97 -26.64 5.92
N ALA A 512 2.60 -27.50 6.72
CA ALA A 512 4.06 -27.63 6.74
C ALA A 512 4.62 -27.99 5.36
N VAL A 513 3.97 -28.94 4.68
CA VAL A 513 4.37 -29.41 3.36
C VAL A 513 4.16 -28.30 2.32
N GLY A 514 3.02 -27.61 2.35
CA GLY A 514 2.72 -26.51 1.45
C GLY A 514 3.69 -25.33 1.62
N THR A 515 3.92 -24.91 2.87
CA THR A 515 4.86 -23.83 3.19
C THR A 515 6.29 -24.20 2.82
N ALA A 516 6.76 -25.41 3.15
CA ALA A 516 8.08 -25.89 2.77
C ALA A 516 8.23 -25.99 1.24
N PHE A 517 7.21 -26.47 0.52
CA PHE A 517 7.19 -26.52 -0.93
C PHE A 517 7.33 -25.13 -1.54
N VAL A 518 6.65 -24.11 -0.99
CA VAL A 518 6.80 -22.73 -1.47
C VAL A 518 8.18 -22.17 -1.15
N VAL A 519 8.75 -22.43 0.03
CA VAL A 519 10.14 -22.01 0.33
C VAL A 519 11.13 -22.66 -0.62
N LEU A 520 11.02 -23.97 -0.83
CA LEU A 520 11.93 -24.72 -1.71
C LEU A 520 11.75 -24.30 -3.17
N SER A 521 10.52 -24.14 -3.66
CA SER A 521 10.26 -23.70 -5.02
C SER A 521 10.69 -22.25 -5.25
N THR A 522 10.57 -21.35 -4.27
CA THR A 522 11.03 -19.96 -4.42
C THR A 522 12.56 -19.87 -4.42
N VAL A 523 13.25 -20.68 -3.61
CA VAL A 523 14.71 -20.82 -3.64
C VAL A 523 15.17 -21.45 -4.96
N ALA A 524 14.51 -22.52 -5.41
CA ALA A 524 14.81 -23.16 -6.69
C ALA A 524 14.56 -22.20 -7.87
N ALA A 525 13.44 -21.45 -7.84
CA ALA A 525 13.14 -20.41 -8.82
C ALA A 525 14.15 -19.25 -8.76
N PHE A 526 14.76 -18.96 -7.61
CA PHE A 526 15.82 -17.98 -7.53
C PHE A 526 17.12 -18.47 -8.18
N TYR A 527 17.52 -19.71 -7.92
CA TYR A 527 18.76 -20.31 -8.43
C TYR A 527 18.64 -21.01 -9.79
N CYS A 528 17.45 -21.03 -10.39
CA CYS A 528 17.23 -21.67 -11.68
C CYS A 528 18.14 -21.07 -12.77
N PRO A 529 18.98 -21.87 -13.46
CA PRO A 529 20.06 -21.36 -14.30
C PRO A 529 19.63 -20.66 -15.61
N VAL A 530 18.37 -20.82 -16.04
CA VAL A 530 17.88 -20.27 -17.33
C VAL A 530 16.95 -19.07 -17.14
N VAL A 531 16.13 -19.07 -16.09
CA VAL A 531 15.07 -18.05 -15.85
C VAL A 531 15.12 -17.49 -14.42
N GLY A 532 16.08 -17.94 -13.61
CA GLY A 532 16.02 -17.74 -12.17
C GLY A 532 16.26 -16.32 -11.72
N GLY A 533 15.64 -15.96 -10.59
CA GLY A 533 15.71 -14.64 -9.95
C GLY A 533 17.13 -14.07 -9.84
N ARG A 534 18.15 -14.93 -9.68
CA ARG A 534 19.56 -14.53 -9.62
C ARG A 534 20.04 -13.73 -10.84
N HIS A 535 19.46 -13.94 -12.02
CA HIS A 535 19.89 -13.30 -13.25
C HIS A 535 19.24 -11.93 -13.51
N TRP A 536 18.10 -11.65 -12.89
CA TRP A 536 17.31 -10.44 -13.18
C TRP A 536 16.92 -9.63 -11.93
N PHE A 537 16.74 -10.29 -10.78
CA PHE A 537 16.37 -9.63 -9.54
C PHE A 537 17.62 -9.19 -8.75
N THR A 538 17.81 -7.88 -8.67
CA THR A 538 18.94 -7.24 -7.95
C THR A 538 18.52 -6.66 -6.60
N GLY A 539 17.28 -6.88 -6.18
CA GLY A 539 16.65 -6.23 -5.03
C GLY A 539 15.74 -5.06 -5.46
N PRO A 540 15.26 -4.26 -4.49
CA PRO A 540 14.38 -3.13 -4.75
C PRO A 540 15.03 -2.13 -5.71
N ARG A 541 14.32 -1.73 -6.77
CA ARG A 541 14.84 -0.87 -7.84
C ARG A 541 14.33 0.56 -7.66
N PRO A 542 15.23 1.56 -7.61
CA PRO A 542 14.81 2.96 -7.62
C PRO A 542 14.06 3.32 -8.91
N ASN A 543 12.87 3.93 -8.79
CA ASN A 543 12.06 4.45 -9.89
C ASN A 543 12.42 5.90 -10.27
N LEU A 544 13.41 6.49 -9.61
CA LEU A 544 14.01 7.74 -10.05
C LEU A 544 14.75 7.44 -11.34
N GLY A 545 14.21 7.93 -12.46
CA GLY A 545 14.77 7.68 -13.78
C GLY A 545 16.28 7.84 -13.76
N GLN A 546 16.99 6.87 -14.33
CA GLN A 546 18.32 7.12 -14.84
C GLN A 546 18.17 8.23 -15.89
N PHE A 547 18.28 9.49 -15.47
CA PHE A 547 18.42 10.59 -16.41
C PHE A 547 19.79 10.43 -17.07
N GLY A 548 19.79 9.74 -18.21
CA GLY A 548 20.97 9.49 -19.04
C GLY A 548 21.08 8.05 -19.54
N SER A 549 20.21 7.66 -20.47
CA SER A 549 20.49 6.57 -21.45
C SER A 549 19.39 6.34 -22.50
N ASP A 550 18.24 7.02 -22.44
CA ASP A 550 17.15 6.83 -23.42
C ASP A 550 17.07 7.93 -24.51
N THR A 551 18.22 8.39 -24.99
CA THR A 551 18.30 9.07 -26.31
C THR A 551 19.53 8.59 -27.07
N THR A 552 19.61 7.28 -27.32
CA THR A 552 20.32 6.79 -28.50
C THR A 552 19.27 6.24 -29.45
N THR A 553 18.60 7.15 -30.16
CA THR A 553 17.93 6.80 -31.41
C THR A 553 18.98 6.08 -32.25
N THR A 554 18.80 4.77 -32.36
CA THR A 554 19.60 3.89 -33.19
C THR A 554 19.32 4.29 -34.63
N THR A 555 20.10 5.24 -35.17
CA THR A 555 20.24 5.36 -36.61
C THR A 555 21.07 4.17 -37.05
N THR A 556 20.39 3.08 -37.37
CA THR A 556 20.96 1.89 -37.97
C THR A 556 21.51 2.30 -39.34
N MET A 557 22.80 2.60 -39.45
CA MET A 557 23.48 2.56 -40.74
C MET A 557 23.67 1.10 -41.12
N THR A 558 22.69 0.57 -41.85
CA THR A 558 22.76 -0.72 -42.53
C THR A 558 23.86 -0.65 -43.60
N MET A 559 25.05 -1.15 -43.25
CA MET A 559 26.09 -1.51 -44.23
C MET A 559 25.64 -2.76 -44.97
N THR A 560 24.99 -2.59 -46.13
CA THR A 560 24.69 -3.68 -47.06
C THR A 560 25.94 -3.98 -47.87
N THR A 561 26.64 -5.05 -47.51
CA THR A 561 27.73 -5.60 -48.32
C THR A 561 27.09 -6.55 -49.34
N THR A 562 27.01 -6.14 -50.60
CA THR A 562 26.64 -7.04 -51.71
C THR A 562 27.81 -7.09 -52.69
N THR A 563 28.57 -8.17 -52.61
CA THR A 563 29.47 -8.61 -53.68
C THR A 563 28.60 -9.29 -54.76
N THR A 564 28.76 -8.93 -56.03
CA THR A 564 29.00 -9.83 -57.19
C THR A 564 28.70 -9.10 -58.53
N THR A 565 29.66 -9.24 -59.46
CA THR A 565 29.58 -9.24 -60.94
C THR A 565 29.51 -7.93 -61.76
N MET A 566 30.64 -7.67 -62.45
CA MET A 566 30.79 -7.43 -63.89
C MET A 566 29.88 -6.38 -64.56
N MET A 567 30.45 -5.24 -64.96
CA MET A 567 30.71 -4.92 -66.37
C MET A 567 31.39 -3.55 -66.50
N THR A 568 32.48 -3.55 -67.27
CA THR A 568 33.10 -2.50 -68.10
C THR A 568 32.35 -1.17 -68.26
N THR A 569 33.09 -0.05 -68.16
CA THR A 569 33.39 0.95 -69.23
C THR A 569 33.91 2.25 -68.55
N THR A 570 35.23 2.46 -68.45
CA THR A 570 36.07 3.39 -69.24
C THR A 570 35.82 4.90 -69.01
N THR A 571 36.93 5.61 -68.75
CA THR A 571 37.23 7.02 -69.11
C THR A 571 36.83 8.10 -68.07
N THR A 572 37.58 9.12 -67.65
CA THR A 572 38.98 9.60 -67.69
C THR A 572 39.03 10.88 -66.83
N MET A 573 40.25 11.33 -66.48
CA MET A 573 40.67 12.65 -65.96
C MET A 573 40.67 12.77 -64.42
N MET A 574 41.82 12.61 -63.74
CA MET A 574 42.86 13.65 -63.54
C MET A 574 42.23 14.96 -63.03
N THR A 575 42.48 15.39 -61.79
CA THR A 575 43.78 15.96 -61.40
C THR A 575 44.08 15.87 -59.91
N THR A 576 45.33 15.48 -59.67
CA THR A 576 46.24 15.67 -58.53
C THR A 576 46.20 17.04 -57.84
N THR A 577 46.26 17.03 -56.50
CA THR A 577 47.32 17.73 -55.75
C THR A 577 47.62 17.05 -54.40
N THR A 578 48.81 16.45 -54.35
CA THR A 578 49.72 16.17 -53.20
C THR A 578 49.83 17.36 -52.23
N THR A 579 49.99 17.18 -50.92
CA THR A 579 51.26 16.86 -50.20
C THR A 579 50.97 16.50 -48.73
N THR A 580 51.25 15.28 -48.26
CA THR A 580 52.42 14.81 -47.46
C THR A 580 52.66 15.51 -46.11
N THR A 581 52.37 14.84 -44.98
CA THR A 581 53.31 14.20 -44.00
C THR A 581 54.30 15.18 -43.34
N THR A 582 54.48 15.20 -42.01
CA THR A 582 55.37 14.28 -41.26
C THR A 582 55.26 14.49 -39.73
N THR A 583 55.71 13.48 -39.00
CA THR A 583 55.63 13.08 -37.58
C THR A 583 56.56 13.75 -36.54
N ALA A 584 56.03 13.87 -35.28
CA ALA A 584 56.64 13.69 -33.92
C ALA A 584 57.80 14.61 -33.43
N PRO A 585 58.20 14.69 -32.11
CA PRO A 585 57.76 14.06 -30.84
C PRO A 585 57.66 15.00 -29.57
N LEU A 586 57.46 14.40 -28.38
CA LEU A 586 57.30 14.91 -26.99
C LEU A 586 58.34 15.93 -26.42
N VAL A 587 57.90 16.93 -25.61
CA VAL A 587 58.58 17.50 -24.40
C VAL A 587 57.56 18.13 -23.41
N ALA A 588 57.87 18.09 -22.10
CA ALA A 588 57.11 18.47 -20.91
C ALA A 588 56.97 19.99 -20.61
N GLY A 589 55.82 20.37 -19.98
CA GLY A 589 55.53 21.49 -19.04
C GLY A 589 55.87 22.94 -19.45
N PRO A 590 54.99 23.95 -19.21
CA PRO A 590 54.54 24.34 -17.86
C PRO A 590 53.08 24.85 -17.75
N THR A 591 52.55 24.93 -16.53
CA THR A 591 51.27 25.62 -16.16
C THR A 591 51.24 27.10 -16.57
N PRO A 592 50.06 27.64 -16.98
CA PRO A 592 49.60 28.90 -16.40
C PRO A 592 48.08 29.05 -16.18
N GLN A 593 47.74 29.54 -14.98
CA GLN A 593 46.84 30.66 -14.63
C GLN A 593 45.38 30.73 -15.15
N LEU A 594 44.44 30.58 -14.19
CA LEU A 594 43.07 31.14 -14.21
C LEU A 594 43.12 32.69 -14.12
N PRO A 595 42.61 33.45 -15.11
CA PRO A 595 41.68 34.54 -14.76
C PRO A 595 40.60 34.87 -15.82
N THR A 596 40.37 34.04 -16.84
CA THR A 596 39.54 34.44 -18.00
C THR A 596 38.03 34.16 -17.84
N GLU A 597 37.65 33.15 -17.05
CA GLU A 597 36.23 32.74 -16.94
C GLU A 597 35.35 33.70 -16.11
N ARG A 598 35.90 34.43 -15.13
CA ARG A 598 35.11 35.42 -14.36
C ARG A 598 34.68 36.62 -15.20
N LYS A 599 35.48 37.04 -16.17
CA LYS A 599 35.15 38.17 -17.07
C LYS A 599 34.10 37.79 -18.11
N LEU A 600 34.05 36.51 -18.51
CA LEU A 600 33.04 36.00 -19.44
C LEU A 600 31.70 35.80 -18.72
N LEU A 601 31.69 35.25 -17.51
CA LEU A 601 30.49 35.13 -16.68
C LEU A 601 29.94 36.50 -16.24
N SER A 602 30.79 37.49 -15.94
CA SER A 602 30.29 38.83 -15.62
C SER A 602 29.69 39.55 -16.82
N ARG A 603 30.22 39.33 -18.03
CA ARG A 603 29.67 39.87 -19.29
C ARG A 603 28.35 39.19 -19.67
N ALA A 604 28.23 37.88 -19.48
CA ALA A 604 26.99 37.15 -19.71
C ALA A 604 25.88 37.64 -18.76
N ASN A 605 26.18 37.79 -17.47
CA ASN A 605 25.21 38.32 -16.50
C ASN A 605 24.84 39.79 -16.76
N SER A 606 25.77 40.64 -17.21
CA SER A 606 25.42 42.02 -17.57
C SER A 606 24.55 42.09 -18.83
N SER A 607 24.76 41.20 -19.80
CA SER A 607 23.93 41.13 -21.00
C SER A 607 22.50 40.63 -20.70
N LEU A 608 22.37 39.69 -19.76
CA LEU A 608 21.10 39.15 -19.29
C LEU A 608 20.31 40.20 -18.49
N MET A 609 20.98 40.94 -17.62
CA MET A 609 20.34 42.03 -16.86
C MET A 609 19.91 43.19 -17.78
N ALA A 610 20.69 43.52 -18.81
CA ALA A 610 20.33 44.54 -19.79
C ALA A 610 19.11 44.13 -20.64
N SER A 611 19.00 42.85 -21.01
CA SER A 611 17.84 42.34 -21.75
C SER A 611 16.59 42.25 -20.87
N VAL A 612 16.72 41.90 -19.59
CA VAL A 612 15.61 41.93 -18.61
C VAL A 612 15.13 43.36 -18.32
N GLN A 613 16.03 44.35 -18.25
CA GLN A 613 15.65 45.76 -18.10
C GLN A 613 15.00 46.34 -19.35
N ALA A 614 15.44 45.94 -20.56
CA ALA A 614 14.80 46.35 -21.80
C ALA A 614 13.36 45.81 -21.92
N VAL A 615 13.12 44.56 -21.48
CA VAL A 615 11.78 43.96 -21.43
C VAL A 615 10.87 44.69 -20.44
N HIS A 616 11.38 45.08 -19.27
CA HIS A 616 10.61 45.84 -18.29
C HIS A 616 10.22 47.25 -18.78
N HIS A 617 11.07 47.89 -19.59
CA HIS A 617 10.80 49.22 -20.14
C HIS A 617 9.81 49.19 -21.33
N GLN A 618 9.77 48.10 -22.10
CA GLN A 618 8.78 47.93 -23.18
C GLN A 618 7.41 47.48 -22.67
N GLN A 619 7.35 46.82 -21.52
CA GLN A 619 6.09 46.36 -20.92
C GLN A 619 5.26 47.52 -20.33
N SER A 620 5.88 48.64 -19.97
CA SER A 620 5.17 49.86 -19.56
C SER A 620 4.51 50.61 -20.73
N ASP A 621 5.05 50.52 -21.94
CA ASP A 621 4.53 51.25 -23.10
C ASP A 621 3.31 50.56 -23.75
N VAL A 622 3.15 49.25 -23.53
CA VAL A 622 2.02 48.46 -24.07
C VAL A 622 0.73 48.67 -23.29
N GLN A 623 0.78 49.17 -22.06
CA GLN A 623 -0.42 49.48 -21.26
C GLN A 623 -1.16 50.76 -21.67
N ALA A 624 -0.70 51.49 -22.70
CA ALA A 624 -1.25 52.79 -23.07
C ALA A 624 -2.11 52.85 -24.35
N THR A 625 -2.33 51.77 -25.10
CA THR A 625 -3.10 51.85 -26.36
C THR A 625 -4.12 50.71 -26.57
N HIS A 626 -5.41 51.06 -26.53
CA HIS A 626 -6.53 50.20 -26.91
C HIS A 626 -6.71 50.23 -28.44
N SER A 627 -6.25 49.21 -29.17
CA SER A 627 -6.84 48.84 -30.48
C SER A 627 -6.47 47.41 -30.90
N SER A 628 -7.38 46.77 -31.63
CA SER A 628 -7.42 45.33 -31.97
C SER A 628 -6.33 44.83 -32.94
N SER A 629 -5.39 45.66 -33.39
CA SER A 629 -4.25 45.24 -34.23
C SER A 629 -3.04 44.72 -33.39
N ALA A 630 -2.98 45.07 -32.10
CA ALA A 630 -1.87 44.74 -31.21
C ALA A 630 -1.78 43.24 -30.84
N ALA A 631 -2.90 42.51 -30.89
CA ALA A 631 -2.95 41.10 -30.52
C ALA A 631 -2.22 40.17 -31.53
N SER A 632 -2.22 40.52 -32.82
CA SER A 632 -1.51 39.73 -33.84
C SER A 632 0.01 39.92 -33.79
N ALA A 633 0.47 41.15 -33.48
CA ALA A 633 1.88 41.47 -33.30
C ALA A 633 2.45 40.84 -32.02
N ALA A 634 1.67 40.81 -30.93
CA ALA A 634 2.06 40.15 -29.68
C ALA A 634 2.23 38.63 -29.85
N MET A 635 1.36 37.97 -30.63
CA MET A 635 1.47 36.53 -30.90
C MET A 635 2.68 36.18 -31.77
N ALA A 636 3.05 37.04 -32.74
CA ALA A 636 4.27 36.86 -33.51
C ALA A 636 5.54 37.02 -32.64
N LEU A 637 5.56 38.01 -31.75
CA LEU A 637 6.69 38.28 -30.86
C LEU A 637 6.88 37.17 -29.81
N ILE A 638 5.79 36.58 -29.30
CA ILE A 638 5.83 35.41 -28.40
C ILE A 638 6.40 34.17 -29.11
N SER A 639 6.21 34.05 -30.43
CA SER A 639 6.75 32.92 -31.19
C SER A 639 8.28 33.01 -31.39
N GLU A 640 8.82 34.22 -31.61
CA GLU A 640 10.28 34.41 -31.69
C GLU A 640 10.97 34.30 -30.32
N LEU A 641 10.34 34.81 -29.26
CA LEU A 641 10.83 34.65 -27.88
C LEU A 641 10.93 33.18 -27.45
N ARG A 642 10.03 32.30 -27.95
CA ARG A 642 10.11 30.85 -27.68
C ARG A 642 11.30 30.19 -28.38
N VAL A 643 11.72 30.71 -29.54
CA VAL A 643 12.86 30.18 -30.29
C VAL A 643 14.18 30.62 -29.65
N GLU A 644 14.31 31.88 -29.23
CA GLU A 644 15.50 32.35 -28.52
C GLU A 644 15.69 31.69 -27.15
N VAL A 645 14.60 31.47 -26.40
CA VAL A 645 14.66 30.73 -25.12
C VAL A 645 15.08 29.26 -25.32
N ALA A 646 14.65 28.63 -26.43
CA ALA A 646 15.06 27.27 -26.77
C ALA A 646 16.55 27.18 -27.17
N GLU A 647 17.08 28.20 -27.84
CA GLU A 647 18.49 28.27 -28.23
C GLU A 647 19.41 28.55 -27.04
N VAL A 648 18.96 29.38 -26.08
CA VAL A 648 19.64 29.61 -24.79
C VAL A 648 19.64 28.35 -23.92
N GLN A 649 18.56 27.56 -23.94
CA GLN A 649 18.53 26.24 -23.27
C GLN A 649 19.49 25.24 -23.92
N ARG A 650 19.63 25.24 -25.25
CA ARG A 650 20.62 24.41 -25.98
C ARG A 650 22.07 24.79 -25.68
N GLN A 651 22.37 26.08 -25.57
CA GLN A 651 23.71 26.53 -25.23
C GLN A 651 24.06 26.19 -23.76
N GLY A 652 23.10 26.32 -22.83
CA GLY A 652 23.25 25.91 -21.44
C GLY A 652 23.52 24.40 -21.26
N SER A 653 22.89 23.54 -22.07
CA SER A 653 23.13 22.10 -22.03
C SER A 653 24.52 21.69 -22.54
N SER A 654 25.07 22.41 -23.53
CA SER A 654 26.42 22.12 -24.08
C SER A 654 27.55 22.42 -23.09
N ILE A 655 27.35 23.43 -22.24
CA ILE A 655 28.30 23.80 -21.16
C ILE A 655 28.24 22.74 -20.04
N LEU A 656 27.05 22.17 -19.80
CA LEU A 656 26.86 21.09 -18.82
C LEU A 656 27.50 19.76 -19.27
N GLU A 657 27.40 19.42 -20.57
CA GLU A 657 28.08 18.25 -21.16
C GLU A 657 29.61 18.37 -21.07
N SER A 658 30.15 19.58 -21.28
CA SER A 658 31.58 19.85 -21.20
C SER A 658 32.11 19.73 -19.76
N ALA A 659 31.30 20.06 -18.75
CA ALA A 659 31.64 19.93 -17.33
C ALA A 659 31.53 18.48 -16.81
N LEU A 660 30.63 17.67 -17.38
CA LEU A 660 30.44 16.25 -17.00
C LEU A 660 31.50 15.32 -17.60
N LEU A 661 32.09 15.65 -18.74
CA LEU A 661 33.21 14.90 -19.33
C LEU A 661 34.53 15.07 -18.56
N LEU A 662 34.63 16.10 -17.71
CA LEU A 662 35.81 16.38 -16.87
C LEU A 662 35.59 15.99 -15.41
N GLY A 663 35.07 14.79 -15.14
CA GLY A 663 35.36 13.97 -13.94
C GLY A 663 35.31 14.60 -12.53
N ASN A 664 34.73 15.78 -12.34
CA ASN A 664 34.67 16.47 -11.05
C ASN A 664 33.25 16.37 -10.50
N ALA A 665 33.09 15.56 -9.45
CA ALA A 665 31.89 15.53 -8.64
C ALA A 665 31.59 16.95 -8.13
N ALA A 666 30.49 17.55 -8.60
CA ALA A 666 30.05 18.85 -8.11
C ALA A 666 29.77 18.77 -6.60
N PRO A 667 30.26 19.73 -5.79
CA PRO A 667 30.01 19.74 -4.36
C PRO A 667 28.50 19.91 -4.07
N CYS A 668 28.02 19.23 -3.03
CA CYS A 668 26.61 19.20 -2.57
C CYS A 668 25.91 20.57 -2.49
N SER A 669 26.69 21.66 -2.34
CA SER A 669 26.20 23.04 -2.38
C SER A 669 25.62 23.47 -3.73
N GLN A 670 26.18 23.02 -4.86
CA GLN A 670 25.67 23.36 -6.20
C GLN A 670 24.39 22.60 -6.53
N LEU A 671 24.28 21.34 -6.11
CA LEU A 671 23.03 20.56 -6.23
C LEU A 671 21.91 21.17 -5.38
N GLN A 672 22.25 21.69 -4.20
CA GLN A 672 21.30 22.37 -3.32
C GLN A 672 20.84 23.73 -3.88
N GLN A 673 21.72 24.46 -4.59
CA GLN A 673 21.36 25.68 -5.32
C GLN A 673 20.48 25.39 -6.53
N LEU A 674 20.79 24.36 -7.31
CA LEU A 674 19.96 23.90 -8.44
C LEU A 674 18.57 23.44 -7.96
N GLN A 675 18.49 22.77 -6.80
CA GLN A 675 17.23 22.38 -6.20
C GLN A 675 16.42 23.58 -5.67
N GLN A 676 17.10 24.61 -5.14
CA GLN A 676 16.43 25.87 -4.76
C GLN A 676 15.90 26.62 -5.98
N GLN A 677 16.64 26.65 -7.09
CA GLN A 677 16.19 27.24 -8.35
C GLN A 677 14.97 26.51 -8.91
N GLN A 678 14.99 25.18 -8.96
CA GLN A 678 13.84 24.40 -9.41
C GLN A 678 12.62 24.56 -8.49
N GLN A 679 12.81 24.69 -7.17
CA GLN A 679 11.71 24.98 -6.25
C GLN A 679 11.13 26.38 -6.44
N GLN A 680 11.97 27.37 -6.77
CA GLN A 680 11.51 28.73 -7.07
C GLN A 680 10.74 28.78 -8.38
N GLU A 681 11.20 28.08 -9.43
CA GLU A 681 10.48 27.98 -10.71
C GLU A 681 9.13 27.27 -10.54
N GLN A 682 9.07 26.17 -9.79
CA GLN A 682 7.79 25.51 -9.50
C GLN A 682 6.84 26.37 -8.67
N GLN A 683 7.37 27.19 -7.74
CA GLN A 683 6.54 28.13 -6.99
C GLN A 683 6.01 29.26 -7.87
N GLN A 684 6.82 29.79 -8.79
CA GLN A 684 6.38 30.78 -9.76
C GLN A 684 5.31 30.21 -10.70
N GLN A 685 5.49 28.98 -11.22
CA GLN A 685 4.49 28.32 -12.06
C GLN A 685 3.17 28.08 -11.31
N GLN A 686 3.23 27.68 -10.03
CA GLN A 686 2.02 27.54 -9.21
C GLN A 686 1.32 28.87 -8.93
N GLN A 687 2.08 29.95 -8.72
CA GLN A 687 1.50 31.28 -8.55
C GLN A 687 0.86 31.79 -9.83
N GLN A 688 1.48 31.54 -10.99
CA GLN A 688 0.89 31.85 -12.30
C GLN A 688 -0.40 31.08 -12.54
N GLN A 689 -0.43 29.78 -12.27
CA GLN A 689 -1.66 28.98 -12.41
C GLN A 689 -2.76 29.43 -11.44
N GLN A 690 -2.42 29.87 -10.23
CA GLN A 690 -3.41 30.43 -9.30
C GLN A 690 -3.95 31.79 -9.77
N GLN A 691 -3.11 32.63 -10.37
CA GLN A 691 -3.54 33.90 -10.95
C GLN A 691 -4.43 33.69 -12.18
N GLU A 692 -4.11 32.73 -13.05
CA GLU A 692 -4.94 32.36 -14.19
C GLU A 692 -6.30 31.81 -13.75
N GLN A 693 -6.33 30.96 -12.70
CA GLN A 693 -7.60 30.48 -12.15
C GLN A 693 -8.44 31.60 -11.53
N GLN A 694 -7.81 32.57 -10.85
CA GLN A 694 -8.52 33.72 -10.30
C GLN A 694 -9.07 34.64 -11.40
N GLN A 695 -8.33 34.84 -12.49
CA GLN A 695 -8.83 35.58 -13.65
C GLN A 695 -10.01 34.87 -14.32
N GLN A 696 -9.92 33.55 -14.54
CA GLN A 696 -11.05 32.79 -15.11
C GLN A 696 -12.29 32.83 -14.21
N GLN A 697 -12.08 32.83 -12.90
CA GLN A 697 -13.19 32.92 -11.94
C GLN A 697 -13.84 34.31 -11.96
N GLN A 698 -13.05 35.38 -12.09
CA GLN A 698 -13.57 36.74 -12.26
C GLN A 698 -14.28 36.94 -13.60
N GLU A 699 -13.79 36.35 -14.68
CA GLU A 699 -14.46 36.37 -15.99
C GLU A 699 -15.80 35.62 -15.95
N GLN A 700 -15.88 34.48 -15.24
CA GLN A 700 -17.14 33.77 -15.03
C GLN A 700 -18.13 34.58 -14.20
N GLU A 701 -17.68 35.24 -13.13
CA GLU A 701 -18.53 36.12 -12.32
C GLU A 701 -19.06 37.32 -13.12
N GLN A 702 -18.24 37.91 -14.00
CA GLN A 702 -18.70 38.99 -14.89
C GLN A 702 -19.71 38.51 -15.93
N GLN A 703 -19.52 37.33 -16.52
CA GLN A 703 -20.50 36.75 -17.46
C GLN A 703 -21.82 36.44 -16.77
N GLN A 704 -21.77 35.98 -15.52
CA GLN A 704 -22.96 35.67 -14.74
C GLN A 704 -23.74 36.95 -14.39
N GLN A 705 -23.04 38.04 -14.03
CA GLN A 705 -23.68 39.35 -13.80
C GLN A 705 -24.29 39.94 -15.08
N GLN A 706 -23.65 39.75 -16.24
CA GLN A 706 -24.24 40.16 -17.52
C GLN A 706 -25.52 39.38 -17.83
N GLN A 707 -25.54 38.07 -17.59
CA GLN A 707 -26.74 37.26 -17.79
C GLN A 707 -27.88 37.64 -16.83
N GLU A 708 -27.56 37.96 -15.57
CA GLU A 708 -28.56 38.46 -14.62
C GLU A 708 -29.14 39.82 -15.08
N GLN A 709 -28.30 40.74 -15.58
CA GLN A 709 -28.78 42.02 -16.11
C GLN A 709 -29.64 41.86 -17.39
N GLU A 710 -29.29 40.91 -18.26
CA GLU A 710 -30.11 40.59 -19.44
C GLU A 710 -31.46 39.98 -19.05
N GLN A 711 -31.51 39.13 -18.03
CA GLN A 711 -32.76 38.59 -17.49
C GLN A 711 -33.63 39.69 -16.86
N GLU A 712 -33.05 40.59 -16.07
CA GLU A 712 -33.78 41.72 -15.48
C GLU A 712 -34.36 42.66 -16.56
N GLN A 713 -33.64 42.88 -17.66
CA GLN A 713 -34.16 43.66 -18.79
C GLN A 713 -35.31 42.96 -19.52
N GLN A 714 -35.24 41.64 -19.70
CA GLN A 714 -36.33 40.85 -20.29
C GLN A 714 -37.58 40.87 -19.41
N GLU A 715 -37.43 40.71 -18.09
CA GLU A 715 -38.56 40.80 -17.16
C GLU A 715 -39.20 42.20 -17.15
N GLN A 716 -38.41 43.27 -17.27
CA GLN A 716 -38.94 44.63 -17.39
C GLN A 716 -39.68 44.86 -18.71
N GLN A 717 -39.19 44.29 -19.82
CA GLN A 717 -39.89 44.33 -21.11
C GLN A 717 -41.23 43.59 -21.05
N GLU A 718 -41.26 42.38 -20.48
CA GLU A 718 -42.51 41.62 -20.32
C GLU A 718 -43.52 42.37 -19.44
N GLN A 719 -43.07 43.03 -18.36
CA GLN A 719 -43.94 43.85 -17.53
C GLN A 719 -44.50 45.08 -18.27
N GLN A 720 -43.69 45.73 -19.12
CA GLN A 720 -44.16 46.83 -19.95
C GLN A 720 -45.18 46.37 -21.01
N GLU A 721 -44.96 45.21 -21.64
CA GLU A 721 -45.93 44.64 -22.58
C GLU A 721 -47.26 44.28 -21.89
N GLN A 722 -47.21 43.73 -20.67
CA GLN A 722 -48.42 43.45 -19.88
C GLN A 722 -49.15 44.73 -19.47
N GLN A 723 -48.44 45.80 -19.10
CA GLN A 723 -49.06 47.10 -18.84
C GLN A 723 -49.72 47.69 -20.09
N GLN A 724 -49.07 47.62 -21.26
CA GLN A 724 -49.67 48.08 -22.51
C GLN A 724 -50.91 47.27 -22.89
N GLN A 725 -50.91 45.95 -22.67
CA GLN A 725 -52.10 45.12 -22.87
C GLN A 725 -53.23 45.48 -21.90
N GLN A 726 -52.92 45.80 -20.64
CA GLN A 726 -53.92 46.28 -19.68
C GLN A 726 -54.48 47.66 -20.07
N GLU A 727 -53.65 48.58 -20.56
CA GLU A 727 -54.11 49.88 -21.06
C GLU A 727 -54.99 49.74 -22.31
N GLN A 728 -54.65 48.83 -23.24
CA GLN A 728 -55.50 48.52 -24.40
C GLN A 728 -56.84 47.92 -23.97
N GLN A 729 -56.84 47.01 -23.00
CA GLN A 729 -58.09 46.46 -22.45
C GLN A 729 -58.93 47.51 -21.72
N GLN A 730 -58.32 48.51 -21.08
CA GLN A 730 -59.07 49.62 -20.47
C GLN A 730 -59.63 50.61 -21.50
N GLN A 731 -58.96 50.78 -22.66
CA GLN A 731 -59.46 51.63 -23.75
C GLN A 731 -60.60 51.00 -24.56
N GLU A 732 -60.76 49.66 -24.56
CA GLU A 732 -61.92 48.99 -25.19
C GLU A 732 -63.21 49.01 -24.33
N VAL A 733 -63.13 49.41 -23.06
CA VAL A 733 -64.26 49.35 -22.12
C VAL A 733 -65.33 50.46 -22.23
N PRO A 734 -65.16 51.61 -22.95
CA PRO A 734 -66.26 52.55 -23.20
C PRO A 734 -66.97 52.37 -24.56
N GLN A 735 -67.04 51.15 -25.12
CA GLN A 735 -67.99 50.83 -26.23
C GLN A 735 -68.99 49.70 -25.92
N MET A 736 -69.04 49.22 -24.67
CA MET A 736 -70.08 48.28 -24.21
C MET A 736 -70.78 48.71 -22.90
N ARG A 737 -70.96 50.01 -22.69
CA ARG A 737 -72.02 50.58 -21.84
C ARG A 737 -72.48 51.91 -22.45
N SER A 738 -73.72 51.89 -22.97
CA SER A 738 -74.67 53.01 -23.18
C SER A 738 -74.13 54.43 -23.16
#